data_AF-A0A423WPC5-F1
#
_entry.id   AF-A0A423WPC5-F1
#
_cell.length_a   1.000
_cell.length_b   1.000
_cell.length_c   1.000
_cell.angle_alpha   90.00
_cell.angle_beta   90.00
_cell.angle_gamma   90.00
#
_symmetry.space_group_name_H-M   'P 1'
#
loop_
_entity.id
_entity.type
_entity.pdbx_description
1 polymer ?
#
loop_
_entity_poly.entity_id
_entity_poly.type
_entity_poly.pdbx_seq_one_letter_code
_entity_poly.pdbx_strand_id
1 'polypeptide(L)'
;MTTKPWADEPFQLIATPSKRPELAYEKHSYIDVSSEMANAHNVIIRGLNAIIQQAPYVKESTDPAYNKKDVQDLLVYVSLWVEMVQHHHSNEELFIFPELEKFSGKPGLLDDSKHQYKLLYGGLERLLAYAQATNPQDYRWDGSEGMEKIINSFSKDLIDHLHAEVEVFVAMKDLDSAGLRKMWDQGTAIAKKAANLSMLLRGLLPMASSGFLQYEEPDILSLLILISFFFFLVSLGWGFNKVIGAGLIGQILVGVLYGTPVGNILDTEWQETFMALGYIGLILIIFEGGLTIRLDLLKANFFLSVMAAAIGITTPIALCYLILFLGFGYGALETFIVGAALSTTSIGTTFIVISNSADIDLTHTKVGTVLVSAALFDDIIGLIMVSVISNLGGIETGGGTSIGWIVGRPIVASFAIGAVSPLLARYIAGPFYRRFLEPRVASLGQKALICIMTLVLSAHIVICAYAGASLLFGAFLAGAFLNALPTLGKFYADSNYTSRHIHIMKVTKIYVYPIKSLRGIPLQQAKLDRQGVQYDRRFMLLKVHDDGHYEPVEVVRFPACALFEPEIVEDKVIVRYEMPEEPLFPPTPEQKTTLEVPLEPDTSGLEQVEVDLYNSTCMGYRMPEDYNSWFSSCLGFESILVYVGDGRRPILGSMSPHTQKQQNKGWLSSMTKYVTGSNEEDPHRLTFTCVAAYLITTEASVNDVSNRLPPGEEMDMRKFRPNIVIDGEGPFDEDFWGEIEVGSGPRFVLTGNCGRCLSINVDYQTGRPGTGESGNVLKKLMKDRRVDVGNKYSPVFGRYGFLMDEEADVHVGDEVTVTERLEERRVWDWPGA
;
A
#
# COMPACT_ATOMS: atom_id res chain seq x y z
N MET A 1 -12.39 -32.34 55.12
CA MET A 1 -11.51 -31.68 54.13
C MET A 1 -10.90 -32.79 53.30
N THR A 2 -11.50 -33.14 52.18
CA THR A 2 -10.89 -34.04 51.19
C THR A 2 -9.86 -33.20 50.44
N THR A 3 -8.59 -33.38 50.81
CA THR A 3 -7.45 -32.79 50.11
C THR A 3 -7.55 -33.21 48.64
N LYS A 4 -7.67 -32.26 47.72
CA LYS A 4 -7.59 -32.54 46.29
C LYS A 4 -6.24 -33.23 46.04
N PRO A 5 -6.19 -34.42 45.42
CA PRO A 5 -4.92 -35.04 45.11
C PRO A 5 -4.22 -34.14 44.08
N TRP A 6 -3.08 -33.58 44.47
CA TRP A 6 -2.20 -32.83 43.57
C TRP A 6 -1.24 -33.83 42.93
N ALA A 7 -0.62 -33.48 41.80
CA ALA A 7 0.36 -34.33 41.10
C ALA A 7 1.68 -34.58 41.89
N ASP A 8 1.68 -34.34 43.20
CA ASP A 8 2.77 -34.58 44.13
C ASP A 8 2.61 -35.92 44.89
N GLU A 9 1.57 -36.71 44.58
CA GLU A 9 1.30 -38.08 45.07
C GLU A 9 0.97 -39.02 43.88
N PRO A 10 1.17 -40.35 43.96
CA PRO A 10 1.66 -41.12 45.10
C PRO A 10 3.18 -41.04 45.31
N PHE A 11 3.95 -40.67 44.29
CA PHE A 11 5.40 -40.57 44.41
C PHE A 11 5.82 -39.17 44.84
N GLN A 12 6.61 -39.11 45.91
CA GLN A 12 7.07 -37.85 46.50
C GLN A 12 8.09 -37.16 45.60
N LEU A 13 7.95 -35.83 45.49
CA LEU A 13 8.89 -34.99 44.78
C LEU A 13 10.25 -34.92 45.48
N ILE A 14 11.29 -34.64 44.71
CA ILE A 14 12.64 -34.40 45.20
C ILE A 14 12.70 -32.99 45.78
N ALA A 15 13.14 -32.87 47.03
CA ALA A 15 13.39 -31.58 47.66
C ALA A 15 14.54 -30.85 46.94
N THR A 16 14.25 -29.68 46.36
CA THR A 16 15.23 -28.88 45.62
C THR A 16 16.43 -28.53 46.50
N PRO A 17 17.66 -28.95 46.16
CA PRO A 17 18.87 -28.72 46.95
C PRO A 17 19.07 -27.26 47.42
N SER A 18 18.86 -26.27 46.58
CA SER A 18 18.94 -24.84 46.97
C SER A 18 17.93 -24.38 48.01
N LYS A 19 16.88 -25.17 48.29
CA LYS A 19 15.86 -24.92 49.31
C LYS A 19 16.04 -25.77 50.57
N ARG A 20 16.99 -26.71 50.57
CA ARG A 20 17.32 -27.50 51.75
C ARG A 20 17.98 -26.60 52.80
N PRO A 21 17.48 -26.53 54.05
CA PRO A 21 18.00 -25.60 55.06
C PRO A 21 19.52 -25.69 55.28
N GLU A 22 20.08 -26.89 55.14
CA GLU A 22 21.50 -27.18 55.28
C GLU A 22 22.38 -26.73 54.10
N LEU A 23 21.79 -26.46 52.94
CA LEU A 23 22.49 -26.02 51.71
C LEU A 23 22.14 -24.58 51.27
N ALA A 24 21.07 -24.00 51.82
CA ALA A 24 20.45 -22.76 51.31
C ALA A 24 21.37 -21.51 51.27
N TYR A 25 22.49 -21.52 52.02
CA TYR A 25 23.42 -20.39 52.11
C TYR A 25 24.74 -20.60 51.36
N GLU A 26 24.95 -21.77 50.78
CA GLU A 26 26.19 -22.11 50.10
C GLU A 26 26.17 -21.61 48.64
N LYS A 27 27.24 -20.94 48.22
CA LYS A 27 27.34 -20.25 46.92
C LYS A 27 28.23 -21.02 45.94
N HIS A 28 27.88 -22.28 45.70
CA HIS A 28 28.61 -23.16 44.79
C HIS A 28 27.70 -23.73 43.72
N SER A 29 28.19 -23.82 42.48
CA SER A 29 27.38 -24.24 41.34
C SER A 29 26.92 -25.70 41.37
N TYR A 30 27.40 -26.54 42.30
CA TYR A 30 26.88 -27.90 42.45
C TYR A 30 25.45 -27.88 43.00
N ILE A 31 25.10 -26.84 43.78
CA ILE A 31 23.74 -26.60 44.30
C ILE A 31 22.82 -26.14 43.17
N ASP A 32 23.30 -25.27 42.29
CA ASP A 32 22.54 -24.82 41.13
C ASP A 32 22.25 -26.00 40.19
N VAL A 33 23.28 -26.75 39.83
CA VAL A 33 23.21 -27.91 38.93
C VAL A 33 22.31 -29.01 39.49
N SER A 34 22.49 -29.37 40.76
CA SER A 34 21.61 -30.36 41.43
C SER A 34 20.17 -29.85 41.59
N SER A 35 19.96 -28.54 41.75
CA SER A 35 18.61 -27.94 41.77
C SER A 35 17.95 -27.97 40.40
N GLU A 36 18.69 -27.68 39.33
CA GLU A 36 18.17 -27.78 37.95
C GLU A 36 17.81 -29.24 37.62
N MET A 37 18.64 -30.20 38.02
CA MET A 37 18.34 -31.64 37.85
C MET A 37 17.12 -32.08 38.67
N ALA A 38 17.03 -31.69 39.94
CA ALA A 38 15.86 -31.98 40.78
C ALA A 38 14.57 -31.40 40.19
N ASN A 39 14.63 -30.21 39.56
CA ASN A 39 13.47 -29.62 38.90
C ASN A 39 13.06 -30.40 37.65
N ALA A 40 14.01 -30.84 36.82
CA ALA A 40 13.72 -31.69 35.66
C ALA A 40 13.08 -33.03 36.09
N HIS A 41 13.64 -33.66 37.13
CA HIS A 41 13.10 -34.90 37.69
C HIS A 41 11.71 -34.72 38.29
N ASN A 42 11.45 -33.60 38.97
CA ASN A 42 10.11 -33.30 39.49
C ASN A 42 9.07 -33.13 38.38
N VAL A 43 9.44 -32.69 37.17
CA VAL A 43 8.54 -32.72 36.01
C VAL A 43 8.21 -34.15 35.60
N ILE A 44 9.20 -35.04 35.59
CA ILE A 44 9.02 -36.47 35.30
C ILE A 44 8.09 -37.12 36.33
N ILE A 45 8.35 -36.91 37.62
CA ILE A 45 7.56 -37.47 38.73
C ILE A 45 6.12 -36.96 38.67
N ARG A 46 5.91 -35.65 38.45
CA ARG A 46 4.58 -35.07 38.31
C ARG A 46 3.81 -35.63 37.12
N GLY A 47 4.48 -35.86 35.99
CA GLY A 47 3.85 -36.49 34.83
C GLY A 47 3.38 -37.91 35.14
N LEU A 48 4.22 -38.71 35.81
CA LEU A 48 3.85 -40.06 36.23
C LEU A 48 2.68 -40.07 37.23
N ASN A 49 2.75 -39.21 38.25
CA ASN A 49 1.69 -39.03 39.22
C ASN A 49 0.37 -38.61 38.56
N ALA A 50 0.42 -37.68 37.59
CA ALA A 50 -0.75 -37.28 36.84
C ALA A 50 -1.35 -38.44 36.04
N ILE A 51 -0.53 -39.26 35.36
CA ILE A 51 -1.00 -40.47 34.67
C ILE A 51 -1.71 -41.40 35.65
N ILE A 52 -1.07 -41.73 36.78
CA ILE A 52 -1.61 -42.66 37.78
C ILE A 52 -2.91 -42.14 38.40
N GLN A 53 -3.03 -40.83 38.61
CA GLN A 53 -4.24 -40.25 39.18
C GLN A 53 -5.38 -40.13 38.17
N GLN A 54 -5.10 -39.85 36.89
CA GLN A 54 -6.14 -39.56 35.90
C GLN A 54 -6.59 -40.81 35.13
N ALA A 55 -5.68 -41.71 34.81
CA ALA A 55 -5.95 -42.89 33.99
C ALA A 55 -7.05 -43.82 34.54
N PRO A 56 -7.23 -44.02 35.87
CA PRO A 56 -8.36 -44.79 36.41
C PRO A 56 -9.74 -44.17 36.15
N TYR A 57 -9.81 -42.86 35.90
CA TYR A 57 -11.07 -42.14 35.66
C TYR A 57 -11.44 -42.07 34.18
N VAL A 58 -10.50 -42.36 33.28
CA VAL A 58 -10.75 -42.47 31.85
C VAL A 58 -11.49 -43.78 31.58
N LYS A 59 -12.72 -43.64 31.08
CA LYS A 59 -13.66 -44.75 30.95
C LYS A 59 -13.26 -45.71 29.84
N GLU A 60 -13.35 -47.02 30.10
CA GLU A 60 -13.13 -48.08 29.12
C GLU A 60 -14.33 -48.25 28.20
N SER A 61 -14.15 -48.89 27.03
CA SER A 61 -15.19 -49.02 26.00
C SER A 61 -16.47 -49.74 26.45
N THR A 62 -16.42 -50.47 27.55
CA THR A 62 -17.56 -51.18 28.14
C THR A 62 -18.39 -50.30 29.09
N ASP A 63 -17.91 -49.13 29.49
CA ASP A 63 -18.61 -48.19 30.36
C ASP A 63 -19.54 -47.27 29.54
N PRO A 64 -20.82 -47.07 29.92
CA PRO A 64 -21.74 -46.18 29.22
C PRO A 64 -21.28 -44.72 29.09
N ALA A 65 -20.38 -44.26 29.98
CA ALA A 65 -19.79 -42.92 29.95
C ALA A 65 -18.47 -42.86 29.14
N TYR A 66 -18.16 -43.91 28.36
CA TYR A 66 -17.00 -43.94 27.47
C TYR A 66 -16.96 -42.77 26.49
N ASN A 67 -15.82 -42.08 26.48
CA ASN A 67 -15.50 -41.08 25.47
C ASN A 67 -14.18 -41.47 24.79
N LYS A 68 -14.24 -41.66 23.48
CA LYS A 68 -13.07 -42.02 22.65
C LYS A 68 -11.96 -40.96 22.74
N LYS A 69 -12.32 -39.68 22.83
CA LYS A 69 -11.36 -38.56 22.86
C LYS A 69 -10.53 -38.58 24.13
N ASP A 70 -11.16 -38.82 25.28
CA ASP A 70 -10.48 -38.88 26.58
C ASP A 70 -9.42 -39.99 26.63
N VAL A 71 -9.69 -41.15 26.01
CA VAL A 71 -8.71 -42.23 25.88
C VAL A 71 -7.58 -41.86 24.91
N GLN A 72 -7.90 -41.22 23.78
CA GLN A 72 -6.89 -40.78 22.82
C GLN A 72 -5.93 -39.75 23.44
N ASP A 73 -6.48 -38.75 24.14
CA ASP A 73 -5.70 -37.70 24.79
C ASP A 73 -4.82 -38.27 25.90
N LEU A 74 -5.32 -39.24 26.68
CA LEU A 74 -4.52 -39.96 27.68
C LEU A 74 -3.36 -40.72 27.03
N LEU A 75 -3.59 -41.51 25.98
CA LEU A 75 -2.54 -42.30 25.32
C LEU A 75 -1.48 -41.40 24.68
N VAL A 76 -1.88 -40.27 24.08
CA VAL A 76 -0.95 -39.25 23.57
C VAL A 76 -0.14 -38.65 24.71
N TYR A 77 -0.78 -38.25 25.81
CA TYR A 77 -0.07 -37.72 26.98
C TYR A 77 0.96 -38.71 27.55
N VAL A 78 0.59 -39.99 27.68
CA VAL A 78 1.49 -41.06 28.17
C VAL A 78 2.66 -41.26 27.21
N SER A 79 2.43 -41.32 25.90
CA SER A 79 3.52 -41.48 24.92
C SER A 79 4.51 -40.30 24.94
N LEU A 80 4.01 -39.06 24.97
CA LEU A 80 4.85 -37.87 25.08
C LEU A 80 5.65 -37.83 26.38
N TRP A 81 5.03 -38.26 27.49
CA TRP A 81 5.72 -38.36 28.77
C TRP A 81 6.86 -39.40 28.71
N VAL A 82 6.62 -40.60 28.17
CA VAL A 82 7.68 -41.61 28.04
C VAL A 82 8.82 -41.14 27.15
N GLU A 83 8.51 -40.51 26.02
CA GLU A 83 9.51 -39.97 25.09
C GLU A 83 10.34 -38.86 25.74
N MET A 84 9.72 -37.97 26.53
CA MET A 84 10.41 -36.94 27.31
C MET A 84 11.37 -37.59 28.32
N VAL A 85 10.93 -38.62 29.05
CA VAL A 85 11.78 -39.35 30.00
C VAL A 85 12.97 -40.00 29.29
N GLN A 86 12.74 -40.70 28.18
CA GLN A 86 13.82 -41.32 27.42
C GLN A 86 14.81 -40.29 26.84
N HIS A 87 14.30 -39.14 26.39
CA HIS A 87 15.14 -38.07 25.88
C HIS A 87 16.01 -37.41 26.95
N HIS A 88 15.44 -37.16 28.14
CA HIS A 88 16.18 -36.66 29.30
C HIS A 88 17.41 -37.54 29.61
N HIS A 89 17.18 -38.85 29.80
CA HIS A 89 18.26 -39.79 30.12
C HIS A 89 19.23 -40.02 28.94
N SER A 90 18.74 -40.01 27.70
CA SER A 90 19.63 -40.10 26.52
C SER A 90 20.58 -38.91 26.43
N ASN A 91 20.12 -37.71 26.79
CA ASN A 91 20.98 -36.52 26.81
C ASN A 91 22.02 -36.61 27.93
N GLU A 92 21.65 -37.17 29.07
CA GLU A 92 22.56 -37.41 30.17
C GLU A 92 23.68 -38.37 29.77
N GLU A 93 23.34 -39.55 29.25
CA GLU A 93 24.34 -40.57 28.88
C GLU A 93 25.25 -40.16 27.73
N LEU A 94 24.71 -39.44 26.72
CA LEU A 94 25.46 -39.09 25.52
C LEU A 94 26.29 -37.81 25.67
N PHE A 95 25.89 -36.88 26.54
CA PHE A 95 26.49 -35.54 26.59
C PHE A 95 26.88 -35.10 28.01
N ILE A 96 25.96 -35.15 28.97
CA ILE A 96 26.23 -34.59 30.32
C ILE A 96 27.22 -35.47 31.08
N PHE A 97 27.00 -36.78 31.13
CA PHE A 97 27.81 -37.71 31.91
C PHE A 97 29.25 -37.82 31.41
N PRO A 98 29.53 -37.98 30.09
CA PRO A 98 30.90 -38.08 29.61
C PRO A 98 31.73 -36.81 29.86
N GLU A 99 31.13 -35.63 29.67
CA GLU A 99 31.82 -34.35 29.94
C GLU A 99 32.00 -34.10 31.44
N LEU A 100 31.06 -34.53 32.29
CA LEU A 100 31.20 -34.45 33.74
C LEU A 100 32.27 -35.39 34.30
N GLU A 101 32.37 -36.63 33.81
CA GLU A 101 33.44 -37.57 34.18
C GLU A 101 34.82 -37.04 33.76
N LYS A 102 34.91 -36.45 32.56
CA LYS A 102 36.12 -35.81 32.05
C LYS A 102 36.50 -34.57 32.85
N PHE A 103 35.53 -33.73 33.21
CA PHE A 103 35.76 -32.52 34.01
C PHE A 103 36.16 -32.85 35.45
N SER A 104 35.50 -33.84 36.07
CA SER A 104 35.77 -34.27 37.44
C SER A 104 37.07 -35.08 37.58
N GLY A 105 37.60 -35.61 36.47
CA GLY A 105 38.78 -36.50 36.47
C GLY A 105 38.52 -37.84 37.15
N LYS A 106 37.24 -38.23 37.32
CA LYS A 106 36.80 -39.48 37.95
C LYS A 106 36.04 -40.35 36.94
N PRO A 107 36.75 -41.23 36.19
CA PRO A 107 36.09 -42.17 35.30
C PRO A 107 35.14 -43.09 36.07
N GLY A 108 33.92 -43.28 35.54
CA GLY A 108 32.90 -44.14 36.15
C GLY A 108 32.12 -43.53 37.31
N LEU A 109 32.22 -42.21 37.53
CA LEU A 109 31.45 -41.49 38.56
C LEU A 109 29.93 -41.70 38.44
N LEU A 110 29.44 -41.97 37.23
CA LEU A 110 28.02 -42.07 36.90
C LEU A 110 27.61 -43.47 36.41
N ASP A 111 28.47 -44.49 36.60
CA ASP A 111 28.19 -45.84 36.10
C ASP A 111 27.01 -46.51 36.82
N ASP A 112 26.79 -46.20 38.09
CA ASP A 112 25.62 -46.67 38.84
C ASP A 112 24.32 -46.06 38.27
N SER A 113 24.31 -44.76 37.95
CA SER A 113 23.16 -44.09 37.29
C SER A 113 22.87 -44.70 35.92
N LYS A 114 23.89 -44.94 35.10
CA LYS A 114 23.77 -45.62 33.79
C LYS A 114 23.24 -47.06 33.94
N HIS A 115 23.67 -47.79 34.97
CA HIS A 115 23.20 -49.16 35.21
C HIS A 115 21.74 -49.19 35.65
N GLN A 116 21.35 -48.29 36.55
CA GLN A 116 19.95 -48.14 36.99
C GLN A 116 19.02 -47.79 35.82
N TYR A 117 19.44 -46.91 34.92
CA TYR A 117 18.66 -46.56 33.72
C TYR A 117 18.42 -47.77 32.79
N LYS A 118 19.39 -48.67 32.63
CA LYS A 118 19.21 -49.89 31.81
C LYS A 118 18.14 -50.83 32.36
N LEU A 119 17.92 -50.83 33.66
CA LEU A 119 16.91 -51.68 34.31
C LEU A 119 15.49 -51.16 34.05
N LEU A 120 15.31 -49.85 33.96
CA LEU A 120 13.99 -49.21 33.72
C LEU A 120 13.62 -49.10 32.24
N TYR A 121 14.60 -49.12 31.33
CA TYR A 121 14.41 -48.90 29.89
C TYR A 121 13.37 -49.86 29.27
N GLY A 122 13.42 -51.15 29.64
CA GLY A 122 12.46 -52.15 29.13
C GLY A 122 11.03 -51.92 29.60
N GLY A 123 10.81 -51.27 30.74
CA GLY A 123 9.48 -50.89 31.22
C GLY A 123 8.91 -49.68 30.47
N LEU A 124 9.74 -48.66 30.25
CA LEU A 124 9.39 -47.48 29.47
C LEU A 124 9.05 -47.85 28.02
N GLU A 125 9.83 -48.70 27.36
CA GLU A 125 9.54 -49.14 25.98
C GLU A 125 8.21 -49.89 25.87
N ARG A 126 7.89 -50.75 26.85
CA ARG A 126 6.58 -51.43 26.89
C ARG A 126 5.43 -50.44 27.04
N LEU A 127 5.61 -49.40 27.87
CA LEU A 127 4.59 -48.36 28.04
C LEU A 127 4.42 -47.51 26.78
N LEU A 128 5.51 -47.15 26.11
CA LEU A 128 5.46 -46.43 24.83
C LEU A 128 4.76 -47.27 23.75
N ALA A 129 5.14 -48.54 23.63
CA ALA A 129 4.52 -49.46 22.68
C ALA A 129 3.02 -49.64 22.96
N TYR A 130 2.63 -49.78 24.23
CA TYR A 130 1.23 -49.81 24.63
C TYR A 130 0.51 -48.53 24.24
N ALA A 131 1.06 -47.35 24.56
CA ALA A 131 0.44 -46.06 24.26
C ALA A 131 0.28 -45.81 22.74
N GLN A 132 1.24 -46.24 21.92
CA GLN A 132 1.22 -46.02 20.46
C GLN A 132 0.40 -47.07 19.69
N ALA A 133 0.34 -48.32 20.15
CA ALA A 133 -0.32 -49.41 19.44
C ALA A 133 -1.77 -49.67 19.88
N THR A 134 -2.17 -49.18 21.06
CA THR A 134 -3.52 -49.43 21.61
C THR A 134 -4.55 -48.55 20.91
N ASN A 135 -5.55 -49.17 20.28
CA ASN A 135 -6.72 -48.41 19.82
C ASN A 135 -7.55 -47.97 21.03
N PRO A 136 -8.26 -46.82 20.96
CA PRO A 136 -9.05 -46.33 22.10
C PRO A 136 -10.08 -47.33 22.66
N GLN A 137 -10.63 -48.21 21.82
CA GLN A 137 -11.58 -49.24 22.25
C GLN A 137 -10.93 -50.37 23.06
N ASP A 138 -9.63 -50.58 22.86
CA ASP A 138 -8.85 -51.66 23.46
C ASP A 138 -8.15 -51.20 24.75
N TYR A 139 -8.20 -49.91 25.08
CA TYR A 139 -7.61 -49.36 26.30
C TYR A 139 -8.20 -50.02 27.56
N ARG A 140 -7.30 -50.49 28.44
CA ARG A 140 -7.63 -50.97 29.78
C ARG A 140 -6.69 -50.34 30.80
N TRP A 141 -7.23 -49.83 31.90
CA TRP A 141 -6.42 -49.39 33.03
C TRP A 141 -5.96 -50.59 33.86
N ASP A 142 -6.93 -51.40 34.28
CA ASP A 142 -6.74 -52.58 35.12
C ASP A 142 -6.52 -53.86 34.29
N GLY A 143 -6.05 -54.95 34.94
CA GLY A 143 -5.98 -56.29 34.35
C GLY A 143 -4.57 -56.77 33.96
N SER A 144 -4.46 -58.01 33.47
CA SER A 144 -3.16 -58.65 33.21
C SER A 144 -2.33 -58.00 32.11
N GLU A 145 -2.98 -57.23 31.23
CA GLU A 145 -2.44 -56.46 30.12
C GLU A 145 -2.76 -54.94 30.25
N GLY A 146 -3.28 -54.50 31.39
CA GLY A 146 -3.65 -53.11 31.64
C GLY A 146 -2.43 -52.20 31.84
N MET A 147 -2.62 -50.91 31.56
CA MET A 147 -1.55 -49.90 31.63
C MET A 147 -0.93 -49.79 33.04
N GLU A 148 -1.72 -49.97 34.09
CA GLU A 148 -1.28 -49.91 35.49
C GLU A 148 -0.13 -50.89 35.77
N LYS A 149 -0.25 -52.13 35.29
CA LYS A 149 0.74 -53.18 35.51
C LYS A 149 2.07 -52.88 34.81
N ILE A 150 2.01 -52.26 33.63
CA ILE A 150 3.20 -51.82 32.89
C ILE A 150 3.92 -50.72 33.69
N ILE A 151 3.17 -49.72 34.17
CA ILE A 151 3.70 -48.64 35.01
C ILE A 151 4.34 -49.20 36.28
N ASN A 152 3.65 -50.10 36.97
CA ASN A 152 4.14 -50.73 38.20
C ASN A 152 5.40 -51.58 38.00
N SER A 153 5.72 -51.98 36.75
CA SER A 153 6.93 -52.76 36.45
C SER A 153 8.23 -51.95 36.47
N PHE A 154 8.16 -50.62 36.46
CA PHE A 154 9.35 -49.75 36.47
C PHE A 154 9.23 -48.49 37.34
N SER A 155 8.02 -48.11 37.76
CA SER A 155 7.76 -46.82 38.43
C SER A 155 8.61 -46.65 39.70
N LYS A 156 8.71 -47.67 40.54
CA LYS A 156 9.54 -47.62 41.75
C LYS A 156 11.02 -47.41 41.41
N ASP A 157 11.56 -48.22 40.49
CA ASP A 157 12.97 -48.15 40.11
C ASP A 157 13.31 -46.81 39.44
N LEU A 158 12.37 -46.24 38.67
CA LEU A 158 12.50 -44.89 38.11
C LEU A 158 12.58 -43.84 39.23
N ILE A 159 11.70 -43.89 40.22
CA ILE A 159 11.72 -42.92 41.33
C ILE A 159 13.01 -43.05 42.14
N ASP A 160 13.42 -44.26 42.49
CA ASP A 160 14.66 -44.50 43.22
C ASP A 160 15.89 -43.98 42.44
N HIS A 161 15.90 -44.17 41.12
CA HIS A 161 16.93 -43.63 40.22
C HIS A 161 16.97 -42.10 40.21
N LEU A 162 15.82 -41.44 39.98
CA LEU A 162 15.74 -39.98 39.90
C LEU A 162 16.16 -39.30 41.22
N HIS A 163 15.85 -39.91 42.37
CA HIS A 163 16.30 -39.43 43.68
C HIS A 163 17.80 -39.65 43.88
N ALA A 164 18.31 -40.85 43.57
CA ALA A 164 19.72 -41.20 43.75
C ALA A 164 20.64 -40.31 42.89
N GLU A 165 20.26 -40.02 41.65
CA GLU A 165 21.05 -39.20 40.75
C GLU A 165 21.26 -37.78 41.26
N VAL A 166 20.23 -37.13 41.82
CA VAL A 166 20.36 -35.78 42.39
C VAL A 166 21.41 -35.76 43.51
N GLU A 167 21.48 -36.81 44.32
CA GLU A 167 22.47 -36.93 45.40
C GLU A 167 23.90 -37.09 44.86
N VAL A 168 24.09 -37.68 43.68
CA VAL A 168 25.40 -37.73 43.01
C VAL A 168 25.90 -36.32 42.70
N PHE A 169 25.02 -35.42 42.22
CA PHE A 169 25.36 -34.02 41.97
C PHE A 169 25.59 -33.22 43.27
N VAL A 170 24.83 -33.51 44.33
CA VAL A 170 25.03 -32.91 45.66
C VAL A 170 26.41 -33.29 46.24
N ALA A 171 26.93 -34.49 45.93
CA ALA A 171 28.25 -34.94 46.38
C ALA A 171 29.44 -34.24 45.67
N MET A 172 29.20 -33.37 44.68
CA MET A 172 30.24 -32.72 43.85
C MET A 172 30.82 -31.42 44.44
N LYS A 173 30.66 -31.18 45.73
CA LYS A 173 31.13 -29.98 46.43
C LYS A 173 32.64 -29.68 46.29
N ASP A 174 33.44 -30.69 45.95
CA ASP A 174 34.90 -30.57 45.82
C ASP A 174 35.36 -30.17 44.39
N LEU A 175 34.44 -30.01 43.44
CA LEU A 175 34.75 -29.61 42.05
C LEU A 175 34.82 -28.08 41.89
N ASP A 176 35.52 -27.59 40.86
CA ASP A 176 35.57 -26.15 40.58
C ASP A 176 34.19 -25.59 40.20
N SER A 177 33.70 -24.60 40.97
CA SER A 177 32.37 -24.00 40.83
C SER A 177 32.14 -23.38 39.45
N ALA A 178 33.06 -22.53 38.99
CA ALA A 178 32.90 -21.81 37.73
C ALA A 178 32.99 -22.76 36.51
N GLY A 179 33.92 -23.72 36.55
CA GLY A 179 34.06 -24.76 35.54
C GLY A 179 32.84 -25.66 35.46
N LEU A 180 32.29 -26.08 36.61
CA LEU A 180 31.08 -26.92 36.68
C LEU A 180 29.87 -26.19 36.05
N ARG A 181 29.68 -24.90 36.38
CA ARG A 181 28.59 -24.11 35.79
C ARG A 181 28.72 -23.99 34.28
N LYS A 182 29.92 -23.68 33.80
CA LYS A 182 30.18 -23.51 32.36
C LYS A 182 29.94 -24.80 31.58
N MET A 183 30.40 -25.94 32.12
CA MET A 183 30.17 -27.26 31.51
C MET A 183 28.67 -27.57 31.45
N TRP A 184 27.95 -27.32 32.53
CA TRP A 184 26.51 -27.54 32.61
C TRP A 184 25.71 -26.67 31.62
N ASP A 185 26.01 -25.38 31.54
CA ASP A 185 25.36 -24.46 30.60
C ASP A 185 25.62 -24.88 29.13
N GLN A 186 26.79 -25.44 28.82
CA GLN A 186 27.10 -26.00 27.50
C GLN A 186 26.31 -27.27 27.20
N GLY A 187 26.24 -28.20 28.16
CA GLY A 187 25.47 -29.43 28.06
C GLY A 187 23.97 -29.15 27.85
N THR A 188 23.40 -28.24 28.64
CA THR A 188 21.98 -27.84 28.52
C THR A 188 21.68 -27.13 27.20
N ALA A 189 22.59 -26.33 26.65
CA ALA A 189 22.42 -25.71 25.33
C ALA A 189 22.40 -26.73 24.19
N ILE A 190 23.22 -27.78 24.27
CA ILE A 190 23.23 -28.88 23.30
C ILE A 190 21.94 -29.71 23.43
N ALA A 191 21.56 -30.07 24.65
CA ALA A 191 20.31 -30.78 24.93
C ALA A 191 19.09 -30.03 24.38
N LYS A 192 18.99 -28.70 24.59
CA LYS A 192 17.90 -27.87 24.05
C LYS A 192 17.85 -27.86 22.51
N LYS A 193 19.00 -27.88 21.84
CA LYS A 193 19.05 -27.95 20.36
C LYS A 193 18.66 -29.32 19.83
N ALA A 194 19.08 -30.40 20.51
CA ALA A 194 18.71 -31.76 20.16
C ALA A 194 17.21 -32.01 20.40
N ALA A 195 16.68 -31.58 21.56
CA ALA A 195 15.26 -31.62 21.91
C ALA A 195 14.40 -30.90 20.87
N ASN A 196 14.78 -29.69 20.47
CA ASN A 196 14.07 -28.91 19.45
C ASN A 196 14.06 -29.55 18.07
N LEU A 197 14.98 -30.47 17.75
CA LEU A 197 14.99 -31.16 16.46
C LEU A 197 14.27 -32.51 16.55
N SER A 198 14.41 -33.25 17.65
CA SER A 198 13.73 -34.54 17.87
C SER A 198 12.24 -34.38 18.23
N MET A 199 11.86 -33.44 19.10
CA MET A 199 10.44 -33.12 19.36
C MET A 199 9.77 -32.51 18.13
N LEU A 200 10.50 -31.77 17.30
CA LEU A 200 9.95 -31.18 16.08
C LEU A 200 9.82 -32.25 14.99
N LEU A 201 10.84 -33.10 14.75
CA LEU A 201 10.75 -34.19 13.77
C LEU A 201 9.81 -35.33 14.18
N ARG A 202 9.73 -35.70 15.46
CA ARG A 202 8.87 -36.80 15.95
C ARG A 202 7.53 -36.35 16.50
N GLY A 203 7.37 -35.11 16.94
CA GLY A 203 6.04 -34.51 17.08
C GLY A 203 5.34 -34.40 15.73
N LEU A 204 6.07 -34.14 14.64
CA LEU A 204 5.52 -34.03 13.28
C LEU A 204 5.09 -35.36 12.63
N LEU A 205 5.61 -36.52 13.04
CA LEU A 205 5.41 -37.78 12.30
C LEU A 205 4.16 -38.62 12.71
N PRO A 206 3.75 -38.69 13.99
CA PRO A 206 2.41 -39.16 14.37
C PRO A 206 1.35 -38.05 14.21
N MET A 207 1.74 -36.77 14.27
CA MET A 207 0.82 -35.67 13.90
C MET A 207 0.56 -35.56 12.40
N ALA A 208 1.29 -36.30 11.56
CA ALA A 208 0.95 -36.40 10.14
C ALA A 208 -0.37 -37.14 9.89
N SER A 209 -0.96 -37.82 10.89
CA SER A 209 -2.35 -38.31 10.84
C SER A 209 -3.37 -37.44 11.62
N SER A 210 -2.94 -36.37 12.30
CA SER A 210 -3.82 -35.41 12.99
C SER A 210 -3.66 -33.96 12.52
N GLY A 211 -2.91 -33.72 11.43
CA GLY A 211 -2.83 -32.43 10.73
C GLY A 211 -4.07 -32.07 9.92
N PHE A 212 -5.23 -32.62 10.27
CA PHE A 212 -6.51 -32.08 9.84
C PHE A 212 -7.08 -31.38 11.06
N LEU A 213 -7.26 -30.06 11.00
CA LEU A 213 -8.10 -29.36 11.95
C LEU A 213 -9.48 -30.02 11.84
N GLN A 214 -9.81 -30.93 12.75
CA GLN A 214 -11.06 -31.65 12.69
C GLN A 214 -12.16 -30.59 12.80
N TYR A 215 -12.94 -30.45 11.73
CA TYR A 215 -14.05 -29.50 11.70
C TYR A 215 -15.04 -29.92 12.79
N GLU A 216 -14.97 -29.25 13.93
CA GLU A 216 -15.99 -29.25 14.96
C GLU A 216 -16.90 -28.04 14.65
N GLU A 217 -18.20 -28.29 14.53
CA GLU A 217 -19.16 -27.21 14.30
C GLU A 217 -19.11 -26.26 15.51
N PRO A 218 -18.91 -24.95 15.30
CA PRO A 218 -18.87 -23.99 16.40
C PRO A 218 -20.20 -23.96 17.14
N ASP A 219 -20.17 -23.84 18.47
CA ASP A 219 -21.38 -23.71 19.27
C ASP A 219 -22.20 -22.47 18.85
N ILE A 220 -23.53 -22.59 18.90
CA ILE A 220 -24.47 -21.55 18.48
C ILE A 220 -24.24 -20.27 19.30
N LEU A 221 -23.92 -20.36 20.59
CA LEU A 221 -23.65 -19.20 21.42
C LEU A 221 -22.40 -18.47 20.95
N SER A 222 -21.31 -19.19 20.67
CA SER A 222 -20.07 -18.60 20.13
C SER A 222 -20.31 -17.92 18.79
N LEU A 223 -21.09 -18.53 17.89
CA LEU A 223 -21.47 -17.92 16.62
C LEU A 223 -22.29 -16.64 16.81
N LEU A 224 -23.29 -16.66 17.70
CA LEU A 224 -24.11 -15.48 17.99
C LEU A 224 -23.30 -14.34 18.62
N ILE A 225 -22.34 -14.65 19.49
CA ILE A 225 -21.42 -13.66 20.08
C ILE A 225 -20.53 -13.05 19.00
N LEU A 226 -19.99 -13.84 18.08
CA LEU A 226 -19.16 -13.33 16.98
C LEU A 226 -19.97 -12.47 16.00
N ILE A 227 -21.17 -12.93 15.62
CA ILE A 227 -22.08 -12.19 14.73
C ILE A 227 -22.47 -10.86 15.38
N SER A 228 -22.84 -10.87 16.66
CA SER A 228 -23.21 -9.65 17.38
C SER A 228 -22.02 -8.70 17.53
N PHE A 229 -20.83 -9.23 17.84
CA PHE A 229 -19.60 -8.45 17.90
C PHE A 229 -19.34 -7.70 16.59
N PHE A 230 -19.32 -8.38 15.45
CA PHE A 230 -19.10 -7.73 14.15
C PHE A 230 -20.24 -6.78 13.77
N PHE A 231 -21.49 -7.15 14.03
CA PHE A 231 -22.63 -6.28 13.76
C PHE A 231 -22.55 -4.96 14.53
N PHE A 232 -22.26 -5.01 15.83
CA PHE A 232 -22.12 -3.81 16.65
C PHE A 232 -20.85 -3.03 16.31
N LEU A 233 -19.74 -3.71 15.99
CA LEU A 233 -18.50 -3.06 15.55
C LEU A 233 -18.73 -2.17 14.32
N VAL A 234 -19.50 -2.66 13.34
CA VAL A 234 -19.88 -1.90 12.14
C VAL A 234 -20.94 -0.83 12.45
N SER A 235 -22.02 -1.21 13.15
CA SER A 235 -23.17 -0.32 13.37
C SER A 235 -22.82 0.89 14.24
N LEU A 236 -22.08 0.69 15.34
CA LEU A 236 -21.61 1.77 16.19
C LEU A 236 -20.52 2.59 15.51
N GLY A 237 -19.64 1.95 14.73
CA GLY A 237 -18.65 2.67 13.92
C GLY A 237 -19.31 3.64 12.94
N TRP A 238 -20.31 3.17 12.18
CA TRP A 238 -21.09 4.00 11.27
C TRP A 238 -21.86 5.11 12.00
N GLY A 239 -22.55 4.78 13.11
CA GLY A 239 -23.31 5.75 13.88
C GLY A 239 -22.46 6.89 14.43
N PHE A 240 -21.32 6.57 15.05
CA PHE A 240 -20.38 7.57 15.56
C PHE A 240 -19.76 8.40 14.43
N ASN A 241 -19.47 7.79 13.29
CA ASN A 241 -18.98 8.53 12.13
C ASN A 241 -20.02 9.55 11.64
N LYS A 242 -21.30 9.16 11.62
CA LYS A 242 -22.38 10.05 11.16
C LYS A 242 -22.67 11.21 12.11
N VAL A 243 -22.57 11.00 13.43
CA VAL A 243 -22.93 12.00 14.44
C VAL A 243 -21.79 12.95 14.76
N ILE A 244 -20.56 12.43 14.92
CA ILE A 244 -19.40 13.22 15.37
C ILE A 244 -18.16 13.11 14.45
N GLY A 245 -18.25 12.43 13.31
CA GLY A 245 -17.12 12.29 12.37
C GLY A 245 -15.98 11.39 12.86
N ALA A 246 -16.21 10.59 13.91
CA ALA A 246 -15.18 9.80 14.58
C ALA A 246 -15.61 8.35 14.82
N GLY A 247 -15.78 7.58 13.73
CA GLY A 247 -16.26 6.20 13.79
C GLY A 247 -15.42 5.25 14.66
N LEU A 248 -14.13 5.50 14.80
CA LEU A 248 -13.23 4.71 15.64
C LEU A 248 -13.68 4.67 17.11
N ILE A 249 -14.31 5.73 17.62
CA ILE A 249 -14.81 5.78 19.00
C ILE A 249 -15.87 4.69 19.23
N GLY A 250 -16.77 4.50 18.25
CA GLY A 250 -17.76 3.44 18.29
C GLY A 250 -17.14 2.04 18.32
N GLN A 251 -16.06 1.82 17.56
CA GLN A 251 -15.34 0.54 17.51
C GLN A 251 -14.59 0.25 18.82
N ILE A 252 -13.93 1.26 19.41
CA ILE A 252 -13.25 1.14 20.71
C ILE A 252 -14.27 0.78 21.80
N LEU A 253 -15.44 1.42 21.80
CA LEU A 253 -16.50 1.14 22.77
C LEU A 253 -16.96 -0.32 22.69
N VAL A 254 -17.13 -0.86 21.48
CA VAL A 254 -17.48 -2.28 21.28
C VAL A 254 -16.37 -3.19 21.83
N GLY A 255 -15.10 -2.88 21.55
CA GLY A 255 -13.96 -3.62 22.10
C GLY A 255 -13.95 -3.65 23.64
N VAL A 256 -14.21 -2.51 24.28
CA VAL A 256 -14.32 -2.42 25.75
C VAL A 256 -15.52 -3.22 26.26
N LEU A 257 -16.68 -3.13 25.61
CA LEU A 257 -17.89 -3.82 26.03
C LEU A 257 -17.84 -5.34 25.82
N TYR A 258 -17.07 -5.84 24.87
CA TYR A 258 -16.97 -7.28 24.60
C TYR A 258 -15.73 -7.92 25.23
N GLY A 259 -14.65 -7.16 25.41
CA GLY A 259 -13.37 -7.65 25.94
C GLY A 259 -13.22 -7.55 27.45
N THR A 260 -12.07 -8.00 27.94
CA THR A 260 -11.65 -7.86 29.35
C THR A 260 -11.08 -6.46 29.64
N PRO A 261 -11.27 -5.89 30.85
CA PRO A 261 -11.92 -6.49 32.03
C PRO A 261 -13.42 -6.20 32.15
N VAL A 262 -14.03 -5.44 31.22
CA VAL A 262 -15.36 -4.85 31.44
C VAL A 262 -16.48 -5.84 31.15
N GLY A 263 -16.62 -6.28 29.90
CA GLY A 263 -17.74 -7.15 29.52
C GLY A 263 -17.40 -8.62 29.52
N ASN A 264 -16.17 -8.98 29.12
CA ASN A 264 -15.69 -10.36 29.03
C ASN A 264 -16.71 -11.31 28.35
N ILE A 265 -17.35 -10.82 27.27
CA ILE A 265 -18.38 -11.53 26.50
C ILE A 265 -17.72 -12.37 25.40
N LEU A 266 -16.65 -11.85 24.80
CA LEU A 266 -15.86 -12.54 23.79
C LEU A 266 -14.82 -13.43 24.46
N ASP A 267 -14.67 -14.68 24.02
CA ASP A 267 -13.68 -15.59 24.60
C ASP A 267 -12.24 -15.09 24.42
N THR A 268 -11.36 -15.45 25.34
CA THR A 268 -9.95 -14.99 25.35
C THR A 268 -9.21 -15.38 24.07
N GLU A 269 -9.45 -16.57 23.52
CA GLU A 269 -8.82 -17.01 22.27
C GLU A 269 -9.17 -16.10 21.08
N TRP A 270 -10.43 -15.64 21.01
CA TRP A 270 -10.87 -14.67 20.01
C TRP A 270 -10.32 -13.27 20.27
N GLN A 271 -10.23 -12.84 21.53
CA GLN A 271 -9.57 -11.59 21.91
C GLN A 271 -8.09 -11.59 21.46
N GLU A 272 -7.34 -12.65 21.75
CA GLU A 272 -5.94 -12.82 21.32
C GLU A 272 -5.80 -12.84 19.80
N THR A 273 -6.70 -13.55 19.12
CA THR A 273 -6.74 -13.61 17.65
C THR A 273 -6.96 -12.23 17.04
N PHE A 274 -7.96 -11.48 17.53
CA PHE A 274 -8.25 -10.14 17.04
C PHE A 274 -7.16 -9.12 17.41
N MET A 275 -6.50 -9.27 18.56
CA MET A 275 -5.31 -8.47 18.89
C MET A 275 -4.18 -8.72 17.89
N ALA A 276 -3.88 -9.98 17.57
CA ALA A 276 -2.82 -10.32 16.61
C ALA A 276 -3.14 -9.80 15.20
N LEU A 277 -4.37 -10.03 14.70
CA LEU A 277 -4.82 -9.52 13.41
C LEU A 277 -4.87 -7.98 13.38
N GLY A 278 -5.35 -7.36 14.45
CA GLY A 278 -5.40 -5.91 14.60
C GLY A 278 -4.00 -5.29 14.59
N TYR A 279 -3.01 -5.94 15.21
CA TYR A 279 -1.62 -5.47 15.21
C TYR A 279 -0.99 -5.56 13.81
N ILE A 280 -1.31 -6.60 13.03
CA ILE A 280 -0.91 -6.67 11.61
C ILE A 280 -1.55 -5.52 10.82
N GLY A 281 -2.86 -5.28 11.01
CA GLY A 281 -3.56 -4.15 10.38
C GLY A 281 -2.94 -2.80 10.73
N LEU A 282 -2.56 -2.61 11.99
CA LEU A 282 -1.87 -1.40 12.47
C LEU A 282 -0.52 -1.19 11.77
N ILE A 283 0.30 -2.25 11.65
CA ILE A 283 1.56 -2.22 10.90
C ILE A 283 1.33 -1.78 9.46
N LEU A 284 0.30 -2.32 8.80
CA LEU A 284 -0.02 -2.00 7.41
C LEU A 284 -0.50 -0.56 7.23
N ILE A 285 -1.35 -0.05 8.12
CA ILE A 285 -1.82 1.36 8.08
C ILE A 285 -0.64 2.33 8.23
N ILE A 286 0.29 2.03 9.14
CA ILE A 286 1.45 2.89 9.38
C ILE A 286 2.44 2.81 8.21
N PHE A 287 2.63 1.62 7.64
CA PHE A 287 3.41 1.42 6.43
C PHE A 287 2.83 2.21 5.25
N GLU A 288 1.51 2.14 5.02
CA GLU A 288 0.80 2.97 4.05
C GLU A 288 1.01 4.47 4.30
N GLY A 289 0.92 4.90 5.56
CA GLY A 289 1.22 6.28 5.95
C GLY A 289 2.63 6.73 5.58
N GLY A 290 3.63 5.84 5.69
CA GLY A 290 5.00 6.12 5.22
C GLY A 290 5.10 6.19 3.69
N LEU A 291 4.30 5.42 2.96
CA LEU A 291 4.28 5.44 1.50
C LEU A 291 3.67 6.71 0.92
N THR A 292 2.67 7.29 1.59
CA THR A 292 1.92 8.46 1.10
C THR A 292 2.48 9.80 1.58
N ILE A 293 3.35 9.81 2.60
CA ILE A 293 3.83 11.05 3.19
C ILE A 293 4.67 11.90 2.22
N ARG A 294 4.47 13.22 2.27
CA ARG A 294 5.25 14.19 1.51
C ARG A 294 6.61 14.45 2.18
N LEU A 295 7.64 13.74 1.70
CA LEU A 295 9.01 13.83 2.24
C LEU A 295 9.61 15.25 2.16
N ASP A 296 9.19 16.05 1.18
CA ASP A 296 9.57 17.45 1.04
C ASP A 296 8.96 18.33 2.15
N LEU A 297 7.68 18.14 2.47
CA LEU A 297 7.01 18.82 3.57
C LEU A 297 7.53 18.38 4.93
N LEU A 298 7.84 17.08 5.09
CA LEU A 298 8.44 16.55 6.32
C LEU A 298 9.79 17.21 6.57
N LYS A 299 10.65 17.30 5.55
CA LYS A 299 11.95 17.98 5.66
C LYS A 299 11.80 19.47 5.96
N ALA A 300 10.86 20.16 5.31
CA ALA A 300 10.63 21.59 5.50
C ALA A 300 10.10 21.93 6.90
N ASN A 301 9.36 21.01 7.54
CA ASN A 301 8.72 21.24 8.83
C ASN A 301 9.30 20.40 9.98
N PHE A 302 10.43 19.71 9.76
CA PHE A 302 11.05 18.81 10.72
C PHE A 302 11.22 19.43 12.13
N PHE A 303 11.71 20.67 12.20
CA PHE A 303 11.88 21.37 13.47
C PHE A 303 10.56 21.61 14.20
N LEU A 304 9.52 21.99 13.46
CA LEU A 304 8.19 22.23 14.02
C LEU A 304 7.59 20.93 14.57
N SER A 305 7.78 19.81 13.87
CA SER A 305 7.35 18.47 14.31
C SER A 305 8.06 18.02 15.59
N VAL A 306 9.38 18.24 15.70
CA VAL A 306 10.15 17.93 16.90
C VAL A 306 9.69 18.79 18.09
N MET A 307 9.44 20.09 17.87
CA MET A 307 8.90 20.96 18.92
C MET A 307 7.50 20.52 19.37
N ALA A 308 6.62 20.16 18.42
CA ALA A 308 5.28 19.67 18.71
C ALA A 308 5.32 18.39 19.56
N ALA A 309 6.14 17.41 19.17
CA ALA A 309 6.35 16.19 19.94
C ALA A 309 6.94 16.47 21.33
N ALA A 310 7.99 17.31 21.42
CA ALA A 310 8.61 17.65 22.70
C ALA A 310 7.61 18.28 23.67
N ILE A 311 6.77 19.21 23.20
CA ILE A 311 5.70 19.81 24.01
C ILE A 311 4.66 18.76 24.40
N GLY A 312 4.24 17.92 23.45
CA GLY A 312 3.27 16.84 23.66
C GLY A 312 3.74 15.80 24.68
N ILE A 313 5.04 15.56 24.77
CA ILE A 313 5.64 14.63 25.74
C ILE A 313 5.87 15.29 27.09
N THR A 314 6.54 16.44 27.10
CA THR A 314 7.00 17.05 28.35
C THR A 314 5.85 17.65 29.17
N THR A 315 4.82 18.18 28.51
CA THR A 315 3.72 18.88 29.21
C THR A 315 2.87 17.93 30.06
N PRO A 316 2.36 16.79 29.55
CA PRO A 316 1.60 15.84 30.36
C PRO A 316 2.43 15.26 31.51
N ILE A 317 3.69 14.91 31.25
CA ILE A 317 4.61 14.38 32.27
C ILE A 317 4.83 15.42 33.38
N ALA A 318 5.15 16.67 33.02
CA ALA A 318 5.37 17.74 33.99
C ALA A 318 4.11 18.02 34.82
N LEU A 319 2.93 18.02 34.19
CA LEU A 319 1.66 18.22 34.86
C LEU A 319 1.35 17.07 35.84
N CYS A 320 1.64 15.82 35.45
CA CYS A 320 1.52 14.66 36.35
C CYS A 320 2.46 14.78 37.55
N TYR A 321 3.72 15.20 37.37
CA TYR A 321 4.63 15.48 38.49
C TYR A 321 4.12 16.58 39.41
N LEU A 322 3.52 17.63 38.87
CA LEU A 322 2.96 18.71 39.67
C LEU A 322 1.73 18.26 40.48
N ILE A 323 0.86 17.44 39.90
CA ILE A 323 -0.40 17.02 40.55
C ILE A 323 -0.18 15.79 41.43
N LEU A 324 0.36 14.69 40.89
CA LEU A 324 0.45 13.40 41.58
C LEU A 324 1.62 13.33 42.55
N PHE A 325 2.82 13.73 42.11
CA PHE A 325 4.01 13.68 42.97
C PHE A 325 4.00 14.80 44.02
N LEU A 326 3.87 16.07 43.59
CA LEU A 326 3.88 17.20 44.52
C LEU A 326 2.54 17.41 45.24
N GLY A 327 1.41 17.19 44.58
CA GLY A 327 0.08 17.45 45.14
C GLY A 327 -0.48 16.31 46.01
N PHE A 328 -0.38 15.06 45.53
CA PHE A 328 -0.95 13.89 46.21
C PHE A 328 0.08 12.95 46.86
N GLY A 329 1.38 13.23 46.71
CA GLY A 329 2.45 12.46 47.36
C GLY A 329 2.71 11.07 46.77
N TYR A 330 2.30 10.80 45.52
CA TYR A 330 2.66 9.57 44.82
C TYR A 330 4.17 9.50 44.55
N GLY A 331 4.71 8.30 44.34
CA GLY A 331 6.13 8.14 44.02
C GLY A 331 6.47 8.68 42.63
N ALA A 332 7.75 9.02 42.44
CA ALA A 332 8.25 9.66 41.22
C ALA A 332 8.12 8.75 39.99
N LEU A 333 8.18 7.44 40.21
CA LEU A 333 8.14 6.44 39.16
C LEU A 333 6.70 6.18 38.68
N GLU A 334 5.78 6.01 39.62
CA GLU A 334 4.34 5.86 39.35
C GLU A 334 3.83 7.09 38.61
N THR A 335 4.26 8.27 39.05
CA THR A 335 3.91 9.54 38.40
C THR A 335 4.48 9.65 36.99
N PHE A 336 5.71 9.19 36.77
CA PHE A 336 6.31 9.11 35.43
C PHE A 336 5.53 8.16 34.52
N ILE A 337 5.15 6.97 35.01
CA ILE A 337 4.39 5.99 34.24
C ILE A 337 3.05 6.57 33.79
N VAL A 338 2.31 7.22 34.70
CA VAL A 338 1.02 7.86 34.36
C VAL A 338 1.22 9.00 33.36
N GLY A 339 2.22 9.86 33.56
CA GLY A 339 2.53 10.95 32.65
C GLY A 339 2.96 10.47 31.26
N ALA A 340 3.79 9.44 31.19
CA ALA A 340 4.23 8.83 29.93
C ALA A 340 3.06 8.18 29.18
N ALA A 341 2.17 7.48 29.88
CA ALA A 341 0.96 6.89 29.30
C ALA A 341 0.05 7.97 28.69
N LEU A 342 -0.15 9.10 29.37
CA LEU A 342 -0.96 10.22 28.88
C LEU A 342 -0.32 11.00 27.72
N SER A 343 1.01 10.93 27.59
CA SER A 343 1.73 11.55 26.47
C SER A 343 1.77 10.71 25.19
N THR A 344 1.36 9.45 25.25
CA THR A 344 1.48 8.54 24.10
C THR A 344 0.36 8.81 23.09
N THR A 345 0.72 9.34 21.93
CA THR A 345 -0.21 9.54 20.81
C THR A 345 -0.19 8.31 19.89
N SER A 346 -1.36 7.74 19.57
CA SER A 346 -1.40 6.62 18.61
C SER A 346 -1.29 7.12 17.16
N ILE A 347 -0.20 6.74 16.52
CA ILE A 347 0.03 7.04 15.10
C ILE A 347 -1.01 6.35 14.20
N GLY A 348 -1.43 5.13 14.53
CA GLY A 348 -2.43 4.40 13.75
C GLY A 348 -3.81 5.06 13.78
N THR A 349 -4.24 5.53 14.95
CA THR A 349 -5.51 6.26 15.06
C THR A 349 -5.44 7.62 14.36
N THR A 350 -4.29 8.30 14.44
CA THR A 350 -4.03 9.55 13.72
C THR A 350 -4.22 9.36 12.21
N PHE A 351 -3.65 8.31 11.63
CA PHE A 351 -3.85 7.99 10.22
C PHE A 351 -5.29 7.66 9.87
N ILE A 352 -5.98 6.85 10.69
CA ILE A 352 -7.40 6.50 10.46
C ILE A 352 -8.31 7.75 10.49
N VAL A 353 -8.06 8.69 11.40
CA VAL A 353 -8.85 9.94 11.50
C VAL A 353 -8.54 10.87 10.32
N ILE A 354 -7.27 11.04 9.99
CA ILE A 354 -6.82 11.86 8.87
C ILE A 354 -7.34 11.31 7.54
N SER A 355 -7.37 9.99 7.35
CA SER A 355 -7.79 9.35 6.09
C SER A 355 -9.31 9.29 5.89
N ASN A 356 -10.10 9.38 6.96
CA ASN A 356 -11.58 9.33 6.89
C ASN A 356 -12.24 10.71 6.83
N SER A 357 -11.45 11.78 6.71
CA SER A 357 -11.95 13.16 6.58
C SER A 357 -12.46 13.39 5.14
N ALA A 358 -13.78 13.28 4.93
CA ALA A 358 -14.38 13.22 3.59
C ALA A 358 -14.17 14.46 2.69
N ASP A 359 -13.85 15.63 3.26
CA ASP A 359 -13.80 16.90 2.52
C ASP A 359 -12.40 17.48 2.32
N ILE A 360 -11.38 17.03 3.07
CA ILE A 360 -10.01 17.56 3.01
C ILE A 360 -9.02 16.43 3.25
N ASP A 361 -8.19 16.12 2.25
CA ASP A 361 -7.06 15.22 2.44
C ASP A 361 -5.94 15.91 3.23
N LEU A 362 -6.00 15.75 4.55
CA LEU A 362 -5.03 16.32 5.47
C LEU A 362 -3.64 15.69 5.31
N THR A 363 -3.50 14.48 4.73
CA THR A 363 -2.19 13.80 4.58
C THR A 363 -1.20 14.59 3.71
N HIS A 364 -1.72 15.37 2.77
CA HIS A 364 -0.94 16.22 1.87
C HIS A 364 -0.75 17.66 2.37
N THR A 365 -1.28 17.98 3.55
CA THR A 365 -1.15 19.32 4.13
C THR A 365 0.04 19.44 5.08
N LYS A 366 0.48 20.68 5.30
CA LYS A 366 1.50 20.99 6.32
C LYS A 366 1.06 20.55 7.71
N VAL A 367 -0.21 20.73 8.05
CA VAL A 367 -0.77 20.37 9.37
C VAL A 367 -0.73 18.86 9.56
N GLY A 368 -1.24 18.09 8.60
CA GLY A 368 -1.22 16.62 8.68
C GLY A 368 0.19 16.04 8.71
N THR A 369 1.13 16.60 7.92
CA THR A 369 2.54 16.18 7.97
C THR A 369 3.16 16.42 9.34
N VAL A 370 2.86 17.56 9.97
CA VAL A 370 3.37 17.88 11.32
C VAL A 370 2.77 16.96 12.37
N LEU A 371 1.45 16.68 12.31
CA LEU A 371 0.75 15.78 13.23
C LEU A 371 1.27 14.35 13.16
N VAL A 372 1.39 13.79 11.95
CA VAL A 372 1.94 12.44 11.73
C VAL A 372 3.38 12.35 12.22
N SER A 373 4.21 13.35 11.90
CA SER A 373 5.61 13.38 12.34
C SER A 373 5.74 13.50 13.85
N ALA A 374 4.85 14.25 14.52
CA ALA A 374 4.84 14.35 15.97
C ALA A 374 4.43 13.01 16.62
N ALA A 375 3.38 12.36 16.13
CA ALA A 375 2.94 11.05 16.62
C ALA A 375 4.02 9.96 16.48
N LEU A 376 4.85 10.01 15.44
CA LEU A 376 6.01 9.11 15.27
C LEU A 376 7.06 9.26 16.39
N PHE A 377 7.29 10.48 16.87
CA PHE A 377 8.26 10.71 17.94
C PHE A 377 7.73 10.22 19.30
N ASP A 378 6.42 10.28 19.52
CA ASP A 378 5.78 9.83 20.76
C ASP A 378 5.87 8.29 20.94
N ASP A 379 5.92 7.53 19.85
CA ASP A 379 6.12 6.07 19.84
C ASP A 379 7.45 5.64 20.49
N ILE A 380 8.47 6.51 20.49
CA ILE A 380 9.75 6.27 21.18
C ILE A 380 9.55 6.30 22.70
N ILE A 381 8.66 7.16 23.20
CA ILE A 381 8.32 7.25 24.64
C ILE A 381 7.57 6.01 25.10
N GLY A 382 6.65 5.48 24.29
CA GLY A 382 5.96 4.22 24.58
C GLY A 382 6.94 3.06 24.80
N LEU A 383 8.00 2.99 24.00
CA LEU A 383 9.03 1.97 24.15
C LEU A 383 9.92 2.21 25.39
N ILE A 384 10.23 3.47 25.72
CA ILE A 384 10.89 3.82 27.00
C ILE A 384 10.03 3.35 28.18
N MET A 385 8.72 3.57 28.14
CA MET A 385 7.79 3.15 29.21
C MET A 385 7.81 1.63 29.39
N VAL A 386 7.71 0.85 28.31
CA VAL A 386 7.78 -0.63 28.36
C VAL A 386 9.15 -1.11 28.87
N SER A 387 10.24 -0.47 28.45
CA SER A 387 11.59 -0.78 28.92
C SER A 387 11.77 -0.48 30.42
N VAL A 388 11.25 0.65 30.91
CA VAL A 388 11.29 0.99 32.33
C VAL A 388 10.44 0.01 33.15
N ILE A 389 9.21 -0.27 32.73
CA ILE A 389 8.29 -1.18 33.44
C ILE A 389 8.87 -2.60 33.54
N SER A 390 9.40 -3.14 32.44
CA SER A 390 9.95 -4.51 32.41
C SER A 390 11.23 -4.68 33.24
N ASN A 391 12.01 -3.61 33.41
CA ASN A 391 13.28 -3.65 34.15
C ASN A 391 13.14 -3.27 35.62
N LEU A 392 12.01 -2.70 36.06
CA LEU A 392 11.75 -2.44 37.48
C LEU A 392 11.76 -3.71 38.34
N GLY A 393 11.31 -4.84 37.79
CA GLY A 393 11.36 -6.13 38.48
C GLY A 393 12.77 -6.74 38.61
N GLY A 394 13.75 -6.24 37.85
CA GLY A 394 15.13 -6.77 37.83
C GLY A 394 16.14 -5.98 38.67
N ILE A 395 15.81 -4.76 39.09
CA ILE A 395 16.73 -3.83 39.78
C ILE A 395 17.08 -4.31 41.21
N GLU A 396 16.34 -5.26 41.78
CA GLU A 396 16.69 -5.89 43.06
C GLU A 396 17.89 -6.88 42.96
N THR A 397 18.38 -7.20 41.76
CA THR A 397 19.38 -8.28 41.54
C THR A 397 20.74 -7.84 40.97
N GLY A 398 21.14 -6.57 41.16
CA GLY A 398 22.58 -6.18 41.13
C GLY A 398 23.35 -6.33 39.80
N GLY A 399 22.69 -6.46 38.65
CA GLY A 399 23.34 -6.53 37.33
C GLY A 399 23.76 -5.16 36.78
N GLY A 400 25.05 -4.99 36.46
CA GLY A 400 25.73 -3.72 36.16
C GLY A 400 25.39 -2.97 34.85
N THR A 401 24.19 -3.08 34.30
CA THR A 401 23.75 -2.20 33.20
C THR A 401 23.12 -0.93 33.76
N SER A 402 23.74 0.23 33.49
CA SER A 402 23.18 1.53 33.84
C SER A 402 21.75 1.67 33.30
N ILE A 403 20.80 2.02 34.17
CA ILE A 403 19.41 2.38 33.80
C ILE A 403 19.41 3.41 32.65
N GLY A 404 20.41 4.30 32.62
CA GLY A 404 20.59 5.27 31.54
C GLY A 404 20.87 4.64 30.17
N TRP A 405 21.55 3.49 30.10
CA TRP A 405 21.75 2.76 28.85
C TRP A 405 20.51 1.96 28.44
N ILE A 406 19.76 1.42 29.42
CA ILE A 406 18.49 0.70 29.16
C ILE A 406 17.45 1.65 28.54
N VAL A 407 17.40 2.89 29.01
CA VAL A 407 16.53 3.95 28.46
C VAL A 407 17.15 4.57 27.19
N GLY A 408 18.47 4.77 27.16
CA GLY A 408 19.16 5.42 26.05
C GLY A 408 19.26 4.57 24.78
N ARG A 409 19.37 3.24 24.90
CA ARG A 409 19.57 2.33 23.76
C ARG A 409 18.45 2.44 22.71
N PRO A 410 17.15 2.38 23.06
CA PRO A 410 16.09 2.51 22.08
C PRO A 410 16.01 3.88 21.39
N ILE A 411 16.34 4.95 22.12
CA ILE A 411 16.37 6.31 21.60
C ILE A 411 17.46 6.39 20.52
N VAL A 412 18.69 5.99 20.86
CA VAL A 412 19.82 5.99 19.94
C VAL A 412 19.53 5.11 18.72
N ALA A 413 18.97 3.91 18.92
CA ALA A 413 18.58 3.02 17.83
C ALA A 413 17.56 3.66 16.88
N SER A 414 16.50 4.28 17.42
CA SER A 414 15.45 4.92 16.62
C SER A 414 15.99 6.10 15.79
N PHE A 415 16.81 6.96 16.40
CA PHE A 415 17.45 8.07 15.67
C PHE A 415 18.45 7.59 14.62
N ALA A 416 19.26 6.57 14.94
CA ALA A 416 20.23 6.01 14.01
C ALA A 416 19.53 5.41 12.77
N ILE A 417 18.50 4.59 12.97
CA ILE A 417 17.74 3.97 11.87
C ILE A 417 17.00 5.05 11.06
N GLY A 418 16.38 6.02 11.73
CA GLY A 418 15.69 7.14 11.07
C GLY A 418 16.61 8.03 10.22
N ALA A 419 17.89 8.16 10.59
CA ALA A 419 18.88 8.89 9.80
C ALA A 419 19.48 8.05 8.67
N VAL A 420 19.76 6.76 8.94
CA VAL A 420 20.41 5.85 7.98
C VAL A 420 19.46 5.44 6.86
N SER A 421 18.19 5.15 7.17
CA SER A 421 17.22 4.63 6.18
C SER A 421 17.03 5.57 4.97
N PRO A 422 16.81 6.89 5.12
CA PRO A 422 16.72 7.81 3.98
C PRO A 422 18.03 7.94 3.17
N LEU A 423 19.18 7.86 3.83
CA LEU A 423 20.49 7.90 3.16
C LEU A 423 20.72 6.63 2.34
N LEU A 424 20.38 5.47 2.91
CA LEU A 424 20.44 4.17 2.24
C LEU A 424 19.50 4.15 1.02
N ALA A 425 18.28 4.66 1.17
CA ALA A 425 17.30 4.79 0.08
C ALA A 425 17.87 5.60 -1.08
N ARG A 426 18.42 6.78 -0.79
CA ARG A 426 18.90 7.73 -1.80
C ARG A 426 20.18 7.31 -2.50
N TYR A 427 21.17 6.83 -1.75
CA TYR A 427 22.53 6.64 -2.28
C TYR A 427 22.88 5.21 -2.65
N ILE A 428 22.15 4.21 -2.14
CA ILE A 428 22.45 2.80 -2.38
C ILE A 428 21.27 2.11 -3.06
N ALA A 429 20.10 2.10 -2.43
CA ALA A 429 18.95 1.35 -2.93
C ALA A 429 18.34 1.96 -4.20
N GLY A 430 18.25 3.29 -4.31
CA GLY A 430 17.76 3.98 -5.51
C GLY A 430 18.55 3.64 -6.78
N PRO A 431 19.89 3.84 -6.79
CA PRO A 431 20.73 3.47 -7.94
C PRO A 431 20.69 1.96 -8.26
N PHE A 432 20.68 1.11 -7.22
CA PHE A 432 20.58 -0.34 -7.40
C PHE A 432 19.24 -0.75 -8.01
N TYR A 433 18.14 -0.21 -7.50
CA TYR A 433 16.78 -0.46 -7.98
C TYR A 433 16.66 -0.08 -9.45
N ARG A 434 17.06 1.15 -9.80
CA ARG A 434 17.01 1.65 -11.19
C ARG A 434 17.81 0.79 -12.15
N ARG A 435 18.95 0.27 -11.71
CA ARG A 435 19.85 -0.49 -12.59
C ARG A 435 19.46 -1.96 -12.78
N PHE A 436 18.89 -2.61 -11.76
CA PHE A 436 18.75 -4.07 -11.74
C PHE A 436 17.33 -4.60 -11.50
N LEU A 437 16.48 -3.83 -10.81
CA LEU A 437 15.15 -4.27 -10.41
C LEU A 437 14.05 -3.61 -11.25
N GLU A 438 14.18 -2.32 -11.57
CA GLU A 438 13.18 -1.55 -12.34
C GLU A 438 12.74 -2.24 -13.65
N PRO A 439 13.64 -2.78 -14.52
CA PRO A 439 13.22 -3.47 -15.75
C PRO A 439 12.43 -4.75 -15.49
N ARG A 440 12.72 -5.45 -14.38
CA ARG A 440 12.04 -6.71 -14.02
C ARG A 440 10.70 -6.45 -13.37
N VAL A 441 10.63 -5.44 -12.51
CA VAL A 441 9.38 -5.01 -11.87
C VAL A 441 8.38 -4.53 -12.92
N ALA A 442 8.83 -3.77 -13.92
CA ALA A 442 8.00 -3.36 -15.07
C ALA A 442 7.42 -4.58 -15.83
N SER A 443 8.19 -5.65 -16.01
CA SER A 443 7.72 -6.86 -16.71
C SER A 443 6.75 -7.74 -15.91
N LEU A 444 6.84 -7.72 -14.57
CA LEU A 444 6.07 -8.60 -13.67
C LEU A 444 4.87 -7.89 -13.01
N GLY A 445 4.75 -6.57 -13.16
CA GLY A 445 3.62 -5.77 -12.70
C GLY A 445 3.41 -5.80 -11.18
N GLN A 446 2.14 -5.75 -10.76
CA GLN A 446 1.72 -5.63 -9.35
C GLN A 446 2.26 -6.74 -8.44
N LYS A 447 2.48 -7.96 -8.95
CA LYS A 447 2.98 -9.08 -8.13
C LYS A 447 4.40 -8.83 -7.64
N ALA A 448 5.27 -8.28 -8.50
CA ALA A 448 6.64 -7.92 -8.09
C ALA A 448 6.65 -6.76 -7.10
N LEU A 449 5.72 -5.80 -7.26
CA LEU A 449 5.55 -4.67 -6.35
C LEU A 449 5.21 -5.13 -4.93
N ILE A 450 4.20 -5.99 -4.79
CA ILE A 450 3.80 -6.56 -3.49
C ILE A 450 4.97 -7.32 -2.85
N CYS A 451 5.68 -8.17 -3.61
CA CYS A 451 6.85 -8.87 -3.08
C CYS A 451 7.93 -7.91 -2.56
N ILE A 452 8.23 -6.83 -3.28
CA ILE A 452 9.21 -5.83 -2.83
C ILE A 452 8.72 -5.10 -1.58
N MET A 453 7.46 -4.69 -1.55
CA MET A 453 6.84 -4.03 -0.39
C MET A 453 6.91 -4.93 0.84
N THR A 454 6.52 -6.20 0.73
CA THR A 454 6.59 -7.18 1.82
C THR A 454 8.03 -7.38 2.28
N LEU A 455 8.98 -7.58 1.37
CA LEU A 455 10.39 -7.78 1.75
C LEU A 455 10.98 -6.58 2.48
N VAL A 456 10.72 -5.36 2.00
CA VAL A 456 11.23 -4.14 2.61
C VAL A 456 10.57 -3.87 3.97
N LEU A 457 9.26 -4.12 4.09
CA LEU A 457 8.53 -4.03 5.35
C LEU A 457 9.09 -5.03 6.37
N SER A 458 9.21 -6.31 6.00
CA SER A 458 9.77 -7.35 6.86
C SER A 458 11.21 -7.04 7.29
N ALA A 459 12.05 -6.56 6.36
CA ALA A 459 13.43 -6.20 6.68
C ALA A 459 13.51 -5.07 7.72
N HIS A 460 12.74 -4.00 7.55
CA HIS A 460 12.75 -2.87 8.51
C HIS A 460 12.17 -3.27 9.87
N ILE A 461 11.11 -4.07 9.92
CA ILE A 461 10.55 -4.59 11.18
C ILE A 461 11.62 -5.42 11.92
N VAL A 462 12.30 -6.32 11.22
CA VAL A 462 13.36 -7.17 11.80
C VAL A 462 14.52 -6.31 12.31
N ILE A 463 14.99 -5.34 11.52
CA ILE A 463 16.08 -4.44 11.91
C ILE A 463 15.70 -3.65 13.17
N CYS A 464 14.50 -3.06 13.21
CA CYS A 464 14.03 -2.32 14.37
C CYS A 464 13.89 -3.22 15.61
N ALA A 465 13.32 -4.42 15.45
CA ALA A 465 13.18 -5.38 16.55
C ALA A 465 14.54 -5.77 17.15
N TYR A 466 15.54 -6.09 16.32
CA TYR A 466 16.89 -6.44 16.80
C TYR A 466 17.65 -5.25 17.39
N ALA A 467 17.45 -4.05 16.85
CA ALA A 467 18.07 -2.83 17.36
C ALA A 467 17.42 -2.32 18.67
N GLY A 468 16.25 -2.87 19.04
CA GLY A 468 15.48 -2.42 20.19
C GLY A 468 14.73 -1.10 19.94
N ALA A 469 14.36 -0.81 18.70
CA ALA A 469 13.50 0.30 18.29
C ALA A 469 12.04 -0.16 18.08
N SER A 470 11.10 0.78 17.95
CA SER A 470 9.68 0.46 17.73
C SER A 470 9.45 -0.25 16.38
N LEU A 471 8.68 -1.34 16.40
CA LEU A 471 8.28 -2.05 15.17
C LEU A 471 7.41 -1.16 14.27
N LEU A 472 6.53 -0.35 14.87
CA LEU A 472 5.64 0.57 14.15
C LEU A 472 6.46 1.68 13.46
N PHE A 473 7.48 2.19 14.14
CA PHE A 473 8.44 3.12 13.55
C PHE A 473 9.20 2.48 12.36
N GLY A 474 9.60 1.21 12.50
CA GLY A 474 10.18 0.43 11.41
C GLY A 474 9.25 0.30 10.20
N ALA A 475 7.97 0.02 10.44
CA ALA A 475 6.95 -0.05 9.39
C ALA A 475 6.78 1.29 8.66
N PHE A 476 6.72 2.41 9.39
CA PHE A 476 6.67 3.74 8.78
C PHE A 476 7.90 4.03 7.92
N LEU A 477 9.10 3.76 8.44
CA LEU A 477 10.35 3.97 7.71
C LEU A 477 10.44 3.08 6.47
N ALA A 478 9.90 1.86 6.49
CA ALA A 478 9.84 1.01 5.31
C ALA A 478 9.01 1.65 4.19
N GLY A 479 7.86 2.24 4.53
CA GLY A 479 7.03 2.97 3.59
C GLY A 479 7.74 4.20 3.05
N ALA A 480 8.33 5.01 3.93
CA ALA A 480 9.08 6.20 3.54
C ALA A 480 10.31 5.88 2.67
N PHE A 481 10.98 4.75 2.94
CA PHE A 481 12.10 4.24 2.17
C PHE A 481 11.68 3.89 0.74
N LEU A 482 10.55 3.20 0.57
CA LEU A 482 10.01 2.86 -0.74
C LEU A 482 9.50 4.08 -1.51
N ASN A 483 8.86 5.04 -0.82
CA ASN A 483 8.43 6.32 -1.39
C ASN A 483 9.62 7.14 -1.93
N ALA A 484 10.77 7.09 -1.25
CA ALA A 484 12.00 7.74 -1.70
C ALA A 484 12.62 7.09 -2.97
N LEU A 485 12.15 5.92 -3.42
CA LEU A 485 12.64 5.28 -4.64
C LEU A 485 11.95 5.86 -5.89
N PRO A 486 12.71 6.28 -6.92
CA PRO A 486 12.23 7.16 -8.00
C PRO A 486 11.08 6.63 -8.87
N THR A 487 10.81 5.32 -8.86
CA THR A 487 9.76 4.68 -9.68
C THR A 487 8.67 4.02 -8.83
N LEU A 488 9.03 3.44 -7.67
CA LEU A 488 8.12 2.77 -6.73
C LEU A 488 7.16 3.75 -6.04
N GLY A 489 7.65 4.94 -5.64
CA GLY A 489 6.80 5.97 -5.05
C GLY A 489 5.75 6.51 -6.04
N LYS A 490 6.09 6.57 -7.33
CA LYS A 490 5.17 6.95 -8.41
C LYS A 490 4.16 5.83 -8.70
N PHE A 491 4.62 4.59 -8.88
CA PHE A 491 3.72 3.45 -9.07
C PHE A 491 2.76 3.24 -7.89
N TYR A 492 3.20 3.45 -6.65
CA TYR A 492 2.30 3.36 -5.49
C TYR A 492 1.30 4.52 -5.44
N ALA A 493 1.76 5.77 -5.66
CA ALA A 493 0.87 6.92 -5.76
C ALA A 493 -0.18 6.73 -6.88
N ASP A 494 0.23 6.25 -8.05
CA ASP A 494 -0.66 5.92 -9.18
C ASP A 494 -1.56 4.70 -8.85
N SER A 495 -1.07 3.70 -8.09
CA SER A 495 -1.82 2.50 -7.69
C SER A 495 -2.87 2.74 -6.60
N ASN A 496 -2.59 3.64 -5.64
CA ASN A 496 -3.54 4.03 -4.59
C ASN A 496 -4.56 5.04 -5.14
N TYR A 497 -4.20 5.81 -6.18
CA TYR A 497 -5.14 6.57 -6.99
C TYR A 497 -6.12 5.64 -7.72
N THR A 498 -5.61 4.58 -8.35
CA THR A 498 -6.44 3.58 -9.07
C THR A 498 -7.20 2.60 -8.17
N SER A 499 -6.78 2.38 -6.91
CA SER A 499 -7.41 1.39 -6.01
C SER A 499 -8.42 1.97 -5.01
N ARG A 500 -8.34 3.25 -4.65
CA ARG A 500 -9.32 3.88 -3.73
C ARG A 500 -10.53 4.46 -4.44
N HIS A 501 -10.42 4.75 -5.73
CA HIS A 501 -11.55 5.00 -6.61
C HIS A 501 -11.19 4.34 -7.93
N ILE A 502 -11.95 3.33 -8.39
CA ILE A 502 -12.01 3.10 -9.85
C ILE A 502 -12.75 4.32 -10.39
N HIS A 503 -12.04 5.44 -10.51
CA HIS A 503 -12.52 6.58 -11.26
C HIS A 503 -12.35 6.18 -12.72
N ILE A 504 -13.32 5.43 -13.22
CA ILE A 504 -13.41 5.15 -14.64
C ILE A 504 -13.53 6.52 -15.31
N MET A 505 -12.50 6.93 -16.06
CA MET A 505 -12.53 8.18 -16.79
C MET A 505 -13.68 8.15 -17.78
N LYS A 506 -14.33 9.29 -17.99
CA LYS A 506 -15.46 9.41 -18.90
C LYS A 506 -15.30 10.60 -19.82
N VAL A 507 -15.85 10.47 -21.03
CA VAL A 507 -16.05 11.60 -21.94
C VAL A 507 -17.06 12.55 -21.29
N THR A 508 -16.65 13.77 -20.98
CA THR A 508 -17.53 14.78 -20.35
C THR A 508 -18.17 15.70 -21.38
N LYS A 509 -17.45 16.01 -22.47
CA LYS A 509 -17.93 16.91 -23.53
C LYS A 509 -17.35 16.51 -24.88
N ILE A 510 -18.14 16.70 -25.93
CA ILE A 510 -17.72 16.54 -27.32
C ILE A 510 -18.00 17.87 -28.04
N TYR A 511 -17.10 18.29 -28.93
CA TYR A 511 -17.27 19.51 -29.71
C TYR A 511 -16.94 19.28 -31.20
N VAL A 512 -17.73 19.95 -32.05
CA VAL A 512 -17.48 20.11 -33.49
C VAL A 512 -17.35 21.59 -33.82
N TYR A 513 -16.51 21.91 -34.81
CA TYR A 513 -16.29 23.28 -35.26
C TYR A 513 -16.37 23.33 -36.79
N PRO A 514 -17.58 23.40 -37.37
CA PRO A 514 -17.78 23.27 -38.82
C PRO A 514 -16.97 24.28 -39.63
N ILE A 515 -16.92 25.52 -39.14
CA ILE A 515 -16.13 26.61 -39.70
C ILE A 515 -14.93 26.88 -38.79
N LYS A 516 -13.71 26.77 -39.33
CA LYS A 516 -12.46 27.04 -38.61
C LYS A 516 -12.52 28.41 -37.94
N SER A 517 -11.94 28.51 -36.74
CA SER A 517 -11.83 29.73 -35.92
C SER A 517 -13.10 30.21 -35.21
N LEU A 518 -14.30 29.82 -35.66
CA LEU A 518 -15.55 30.19 -34.97
C LEU A 518 -15.74 29.39 -33.67
N ARG A 519 -16.79 29.69 -32.89
CA ARG A 519 -17.13 28.95 -31.65
C ARG A 519 -17.44 27.47 -31.95
N GLY A 520 -17.22 26.63 -30.95
CA GLY A 520 -17.52 25.19 -31.04
C GLY A 520 -18.95 24.88 -30.63
N ILE A 521 -19.53 23.88 -31.26
CA ILE A 521 -20.87 23.37 -30.99
C ILE A 521 -20.74 22.16 -30.08
N PRO A 522 -21.32 22.18 -28.86
CA PRO A 522 -21.31 21.02 -27.98
C PRO A 522 -22.23 19.92 -28.54
N LEU A 523 -21.75 18.68 -28.54
CA LEU A 523 -22.48 17.50 -28.97
C LEU A 523 -22.67 16.52 -27.80
N GLN A 524 -23.79 15.80 -27.78
CA GLN A 524 -24.00 14.67 -26.87
C GLN A 524 -23.43 13.36 -27.42
N GLN A 525 -23.37 13.24 -28.75
CA GLN A 525 -22.81 12.11 -29.47
C GLN A 525 -22.18 12.60 -30.78
N ALA A 526 -21.16 11.91 -31.25
CA ALA A 526 -20.50 12.26 -32.50
C ALA A 526 -20.05 11.04 -33.28
N LYS A 527 -20.26 11.11 -34.60
CA LYS A 527 -19.61 10.24 -35.57
C LYS A 527 -18.19 10.72 -35.82
N LEU A 528 -17.27 9.78 -35.85
CA LEU A 528 -15.84 9.97 -35.93
C LEU A 528 -15.30 9.25 -37.17
N ASP A 529 -14.31 9.84 -37.84
CA ASP A 529 -13.57 9.22 -38.94
C ASP A 529 -12.07 9.57 -38.86
N ARG A 530 -11.26 9.09 -39.81
CA ARG A 530 -9.81 9.38 -39.82
C ARG A 530 -9.45 10.88 -39.96
N GLN A 531 -10.40 11.74 -40.34
CA GLN A 531 -10.21 13.17 -40.56
C GLN A 531 -10.66 14.03 -39.36
N GLY A 532 -11.52 13.50 -38.49
CA GLY A 532 -11.94 14.18 -37.27
C GLY A 532 -13.36 13.81 -36.83
N VAL A 533 -13.97 14.69 -36.04
CA VAL A 533 -15.42 14.62 -35.79
C VAL A 533 -16.14 14.94 -37.12
N GLN A 534 -17.28 14.30 -37.39
CA GLN A 534 -18.06 14.58 -38.59
C GLN A 534 -18.32 16.10 -38.73
N TYR A 535 -18.07 16.63 -39.93
CA TYR A 535 -18.15 18.07 -40.29
C TYR A 535 -17.10 18.99 -39.68
N ASP A 536 -16.12 18.47 -38.94
CA ASP A 536 -15.16 19.30 -38.23
C ASP A 536 -14.16 20.04 -39.16
N ARG A 537 -14.15 21.37 -39.06
CA ARG A 537 -13.32 22.30 -39.85
C ARG A 537 -13.36 22.01 -41.36
N ARG A 538 -14.54 21.71 -41.89
CA ARG A 538 -14.75 21.56 -43.36
C ARG A 538 -14.81 22.90 -44.08
N PHE A 539 -15.06 23.97 -43.34
CA PHE A 539 -15.04 25.33 -43.86
C PHE A 539 -13.96 26.19 -43.18
N MET A 540 -13.52 27.23 -43.86
CA MET A 540 -12.70 28.28 -43.26
C MET A 540 -12.92 29.62 -43.95
N LEU A 541 -12.54 30.69 -43.26
CA LEU A 541 -12.55 32.04 -43.80
C LEU A 541 -11.14 32.44 -44.25
N LEU A 542 -11.07 33.11 -45.39
CA LEU A 542 -9.86 33.76 -45.88
C LEU A 542 -10.11 35.25 -46.00
N LYS A 543 -9.19 36.06 -45.49
CA LYS A 543 -9.16 37.50 -45.74
C LYS A 543 -8.54 37.74 -47.11
N VAL A 544 -9.16 38.62 -47.88
CA VAL A 544 -8.64 39.07 -49.18
C VAL A 544 -7.84 40.34 -48.95
N HIS A 545 -6.63 40.40 -49.51
CA HIS A 545 -5.79 41.59 -49.51
C HIS A 545 -5.81 42.27 -50.87
N ASP A 546 -5.43 43.56 -50.89
CA ASP A 546 -5.50 44.41 -52.10
C ASP A 546 -4.61 43.90 -53.27
N ASP A 547 -3.59 43.10 -52.97
CA ASP A 547 -2.69 42.47 -53.95
C ASP A 547 -3.19 41.08 -54.41
N GLY A 548 -4.37 40.64 -53.93
CA GLY A 548 -5.01 39.38 -54.27
C GLY A 548 -4.56 38.17 -53.46
N HIS A 549 -3.67 38.33 -52.46
CA HIS A 549 -3.30 37.20 -51.60
C HIS A 549 -4.37 36.89 -50.56
N TYR A 550 -4.51 35.60 -50.23
CA TYR A 550 -5.42 35.13 -49.19
C TYR A 550 -4.67 34.88 -47.88
N GLU A 551 -5.25 35.37 -46.78
CA GLU A 551 -4.75 35.13 -45.43
C GLU A 551 -5.78 34.29 -44.63
N PRO A 552 -5.39 33.13 -44.08
CA PRO A 552 -6.24 32.37 -43.18
C PRO A 552 -6.74 33.19 -41.98
N VAL A 553 -8.05 33.27 -41.83
CA VAL A 553 -8.66 33.96 -40.70
C VAL A 553 -8.64 33.03 -39.48
N GLU A 554 -7.62 33.21 -38.65
CA GLU A 554 -7.42 32.46 -37.41
C GLU A 554 -7.79 33.28 -36.19
N VAL A 555 -8.54 32.72 -35.24
CA VAL A 555 -9.03 33.43 -34.04
C VAL A 555 -7.92 34.11 -33.22
N VAL A 556 -6.68 33.59 -33.31
CA VAL A 556 -5.50 34.17 -32.68
C VAL A 556 -5.09 35.52 -33.28
N ARG A 557 -5.33 35.73 -34.59
CA ARG A 557 -5.08 36.98 -35.32
C ARG A 557 -6.34 37.83 -35.46
N PHE A 558 -7.50 37.18 -35.53
CA PHE A 558 -8.82 37.81 -35.69
C PHE A 558 -9.77 37.38 -34.55
N PRO A 559 -9.65 37.99 -33.35
CA PRO A 559 -10.48 37.65 -32.20
C PRO A 559 -12.00 37.79 -32.44
N ALA A 560 -12.41 38.59 -33.43
CA ALA A 560 -13.79 38.74 -33.89
C ALA A 560 -14.46 37.41 -34.27
N CYS A 561 -13.68 36.39 -34.68
CA CYS A 561 -14.20 35.04 -34.93
C CYS A 561 -14.92 34.44 -33.71
N ALA A 562 -14.58 34.88 -32.50
CA ALA A 562 -15.20 34.42 -31.28
C ALA A 562 -16.62 34.98 -31.06
N LEU A 563 -17.10 35.90 -31.91
CA LEU A 563 -18.46 36.43 -31.86
C LEU A 563 -19.45 35.63 -32.71
N PHE A 564 -18.96 34.73 -33.56
CA PHE A 564 -19.84 33.89 -34.36
C PHE A 564 -20.22 32.63 -33.59
N GLU A 565 -21.52 32.43 -33.43
CA GLU A 565 -22.11 31.29 -32.76
C GLU A 565 -22.81 30.38 -33.78
N PRO A 566 -22.15 29.29 -34.19
CA PRO A 566 -22.74 28.32 -35.08
C PRO A 566 -23.61 27.31 -34.33
N GLU A 567 -24.61 26.77 -35.01
CA GLU A 567 -25.51 25.72 -34.56
C GLU A 567 -25.79 24.78 -35.74
N ILE A 568 -25.80 23.47 -35.53
CA ILE A 568 -26.16 22.51 -36.58
C ILE A 568 -27.66 22.23 -36.47
N VAL A 569 -28.37 22.46 -37.57
CA VAL A 569 -29.80 22.17 -37.70
C VAL A 569 -29.98 21.37 -38.98
N GLU A 570 -30.44 20.13 -38.85
CA GLU A 570 -30.60 19.18 -39.97
C GLU A 570 -29.29 18.99 -40.75
N ASP A 571 -29.23 19.41 -42.01
CA ASP A 571 -28.10 19.29 -42.93
C ASP A 571 -27.33 20.62 -43.13
N LYS A 572 -27.57 21.60 -42.25
CA LYS A 572 -26.99 22.95 -42.35
C LYS A 572 -26.33 23.38 -41.04
N VAL A 573 -25.35 24.27 -41.17
CA VAL A 573 -24.86 25.10 -40.07
C VAL A 573 -25.49 26.49 -40.16
N ILE A 574 -26.21 26.87 -39.12
CA ILE A 574 -26.76 28.21 -38.92
C ILE A 574 -25.75 29.02 -38.12
N VAL A 575 -25.32 30.17 -38.62
CA VAL A 575 -24.35 31.04 -37.96
C VAL A 575 -25.03 32.33 -37.53
N ARG A 576 -24.95 32.65 -36.24
CA ARG A 576 -25.35 33.93 -35.65
C ARG A 576 -24.12 34.77 -35.33
N TYR A 577 -24.20 36.09 -35.51
CA TYR A 577 -23.18 37.03 -35.07
C TYR A 577 -23.64 37.73 -33.79
N GLU A 578 -22.97 37.44 -32.68
CA GLU A 578 -23.24 38.05 -31.38
C GLU A 578 -22.61 39.44 -31.33
N MET A 579 -23.41 40.49 -31.50
CA MET A 579 -22.93 41.86 -31.49
C MET A 579 -22.46 42.25 -30.07
N PRO A 580 -21.17 42.60 -29.86
CA PRO A 580 -20.68 43.02 -28.56
C PRO A 580 -21.24 44.39 -28.18
N GLU A 581 -21.26 44.70 -26.87
CA GLU A 581 -21.76 45.98 -26.34
C GLU A 581 -21.07 47.19 -27.00
N GLU A 582 -19.77 47.10 -27.20
CA GLU A 582 -19.01 48.03 -28.03
C GLU A 582 -18.71 47.36 -29.39
N PRO A 583 -19.43 47.73 -30.48
CA PRO A 583 -19.24 47.16 -31.80
C PRO A 583 -17.78 47.26 -32.27
N LEU A 584 -17.27 46.18 -32.88
CA LEU A 584 -15.94 46.18 -33.49
C LEU A 584 -15.88 47.05 -34.76
N PHE A 585 -17.01 47.11 -35.47
CA PHE A 585 -17.19 47.81 -36.74
C PHE A 585 -18.57 48.47 -36.77
N PRO A 586 -18.80 49.44 -37.69
CA PRO A 586 -20.11 50.06 -37.84
C PRO A 586 -21.22 49.01 -38.02
N PRO A 587 -22.37 49.15 -37.32
CA PRO A 587 -23.46 48.20 -37.45
C PRO A 587 -24.00 48.11 -38.88
N THR A 588 -24.20 46.91 -39.39
CA THR A 588 -24.86 46.67 -40.69
C THR A 588 -26.14 45.84 -40.51
N PRO A 589 -27.10 45.90 -41.45
CA PRO A 589 -28.30 45.06 -41.39
C PRO A 589 -28.00 43.56 -41.36
N GLU A 590 -26.96 43.13 -42.07
CA GLU A 590 -26.55 41.72 -42.21
C GLU A 590 -26.10 41.12 -40.88
N GLN A 591 -25.50 41.93 -39.99
CA GLN A 591 -25.08 41.48 -38.65
C GLN A 591 -26.25 41.06 -37.76
N LYS A 592 -27.49 41.42 -38.13
CA LYS A 592 -28.72 41.02 -37.40
C LYS A 592 -29.41 39.80 -38.02
N THR A 593 -28.92 39.30 -39.15
CA THR A 593 -29.47 38.12 -39.82
C THR A 593 -28.70 36.86 -39.44
N THR A 594 -29.32 35.72 -39.63
CA THR A 594 -28.69 34.39 -39.54
C THR A 594 -28.18 33.96 -40.90
N LEU A 595 -26.98 33.38 -40.97
CA LEU A 595 -26.47 32.76 -42.18
C LEU A 595 -26.74 31.25 -42.16
N GLU A 596 -27.28 30.69 -43.23
CA GLU A 596 -27.48 29.25 -43.39
C GLU A 596 -26.51 28.68 -44.42
N VAL A 597 -25.59 27.81 -43.99
CA VAL A 597 -24.62 27.17 -44.88
C VAL A 597 -24.88 25.66 -44.88
N PRO A 598 -25.12 25.01 -46.03
CA PRO A 598 -25.19 23.55 -46.10
C PRO A 598 -23.90 22.91 -45.58
N LEU A 599 -23.98 21.83 -44.80
CA LEU A 599 -22.80 21.12 -44.30
C LEU A 599 -22.00 20.47 -45.44
N GLU A 600 -22.70 20.09 -46.52
CA GLU A 600 -22.15 19.50 -47.75
C GLU A 600 -22.70 20.25 -48.98
N PRO A 601 -22.13 21.41 -49.34
CA PRO A 601 -22.58 22.20 -50.48
C PRO A 601 -22.19 21.54 -51.81
N ASP A 602 -22.99 21.78 -52.85
CA ASP A 602 -22.63 21.40 -54.23
C ASP A 602 -21.44 22.24 -54.69
N THR A 603 -20.37 21.56 -55.09
CA THR A 603 -19.11 22.19 -55.52
C THR A 603 -19.02 22.33 -57.04
N SER A 604 -20.02 21.86 -57.77
CA SER A 604 -20.06 21.88 -59.23
C SER A 604 -19.97 23.31 -59.77
N GLY A 605 -18.87 23.61 -60.48
CA GLY A 605 -18.66 24.92 -61.11
C GLY A 605 -18.15 26.02 -60.18
N LEU A 606 -17.83 25.71 -58.91
CA LEU A 606 -17.22 26.67 -57.99
C LEU A 606 -15.72 26.83 -58.28
N GLU A 607 -15.22 28.05 -58.09
CA GLU A 607 -13.79 28.39 -58.18
C GLU A 607 -13.00 27.65 -57.08
N GLN A 608 -11.85 27.08 -57.42
CA GLN A 608 -10.94 26.49 -56.44
C GLN A 608 -9.88 27.49 -56.00
N VAL A 609 -9.62 27.52 -54.69
CA VAL A 609 -8.63 28.35 -54.03
C VAL A 609 -7.64 27.47 -53.30
N GLU A 610 -6.35 27.70 -53.50
CA GLU A 610 -5.30 27.03 -52.73
C GLU A 610 -5.23 27.65 -51.33
N VAL A 611 -5.23 26.78 -50.32
CA VAL A 611 -5.11 27.18 -48.91
C VAL A 611 -3.86 26.55 -48.34
N ASP A 612 -2.97 27.38 -47.79
CA ASP A 612 -1.85 26.93 -46.97
C ASP A 612 -2.15 27.17 -45.48
N LEU A 613 -2.06 26.10 -44.68
CA LEU A 613 -2.06 26.19 -43.22
C LEU A 613 -0.78 25.52 -42.68
N TYR A 614 0.17 26.32 -42.21
CA TYR A 614 1.43 25.81 -41.62
C TYR A 614 2.25 24.93 -42.58
N ASN A 615 2.42 25.36 -43.83
CA ASN A 615 3.14 24.66 -44.91
C ASN A 615 2.50 23.34 -45.37
N SER A 616 1.23 23.13 -45.04
CA SER A 616 0.45 21.98 -45.48
C SER A 616 -0.74 22.50 -46.28
N THR A 617 -0.68 22.31 -47.60
CA THR A 617 -1.61 22.91 -48.56
C THR A 617 -2.73 21.96 -48.95
N CYS A 618 -3.89 22.52 -49.28
CA CYS A 618 -4.96 21.83 -50.00
C CYS A 618 -5.77 22.80 -50.84
N MET A 619 -6.46 22.28 -51.86
CA MET A 619 -7.47 23.04 -52.59
C MET A 619 -8.78 23.05 -51.78
N GLY A 620 -9.46 24.19 -51.79
CA GLY A 620 -10.84 24.33 -51.35
C GLY A 620 -11.67 25.06 -52.41
N TYR A 621 -12.98 25.07 -52.24
CA TYR A 621 -13.93 25.70 -53.14
C TYR A 621 -14.40 27.01 -52.53
N ARG A 622 -14.33 28.09 -53.32
CA ARG A 622 -14.89 29.39 -52.94
C ARG A 622 -16.41 29.29 -52.92
N MET A 623 -17.00 29.58 -51.77
CA MET A 623 -18.45 29.57 -51.61
C MET A 623 -19.10 30.79 -52.28
N PRO A 624 -20.40 30.68 -52.66
CA PRO A 624 -21.17 31.77 -53.26
C PRO A 624 -21.09 33.11 -52.51
N GLU A 625 -21.27 34.20 -53.26
CA GLU A 625 -21.03 35.57 -52.78
C GLU A 625 -21.93 36.01 -51.62
N ASP A 626 -23.12 35.43 -51.49
CA ASP A 626 -24.02 35.70 -50.36
C ASP A 626 -23.38 35.32 -49.01
N TYR A 627 -22.56 34.26 -48.97
CA TYR A 627 -21.81 33.88 -47.78
C TYR A 627 -20.66 34.84 -47.50
N ASN A 628 -19.91 35.19 -48.56
CA ASN A 628 -18.72 36.05 -48.47
C ASN A 628 -19.11 37.46 -48.01
N SER A 629 -20.17 38.03 -48.58
CA SER A 629 -20.69 39.34 -48.21
C SER A 629 -21.18 39.40 -46.76
N TRP A 630 -21.86 38.35 -46.27
CA TRP A 630 -22.32 38.29 -44.88
C TRP A 630 -21.16 38.29 -43.88
N PHE A 631 -20.15 37.43 -44.09
CA PHE A 631 -18.97 37.40 -43.22
C PHE A 631 -18.17 38.71 -43.30
N SER A 632 -18.03 39.29 -44.49
CA SER A 632 -17.33 40.56 -44.69
C SER A 632 -17.99 41.71 -43.92
N SER A 633 -19.32 41.78 -43.94
CA SER A 633 -20.10 42.75 -43.16
C SER A 633 -19.94 42.59 -41.64
N CYS A 634 -19.75 41.35 -41.16
CA CYS A 634 -19.51 41.09 -39.74
C CYS A 634 -18.07 41.36 -39.31
N LEU A 635 -17.09 41.11 -40.19
CA LEU A 635 -15.65 41.21 -39.91
C LEU A 635 -15.02 42.56 -40.26
N GLY A 636 -15.70 43.41 -41.02
CA GLY A 636 -15.21 44.74 -41.39
C GLY A 636 -14.07 44.73 -42.44
N PHE A 637 -13.83 43.59 -43.08
CA PHE A 637 -12.87 43.42 -44.18
C PHE A 637 -13.39 42.39 -45.18
N GLU A 638 -12.90 42.44 -46.42
CA GLU A 638 -13.27 41.47 -47.45
C GLU A 638 -12.81 40.06 -47.07
N SER A 639 -13.76 39.15 -46.97
CA SER A 639 -13.53 37.76 -46.58
C SER A 639 -14.32 36.81 -47.46
N ILE A 640 -13.72 35.66 -47.77
CA ILE A 640 -14.38 34.59 -48.51
C ILE A 640 -14.49 33.35 -47.64
N LEU A 641 -15.62 32.64 -47.76
CA LEU A 641 -15.82 31.33 -47.17
C LEU A 641 -15.34 30.27 -48.14
N VAL A 642 -14.54 29.33 -47.65
CA VAL A 642 -13.97 28.23 -48.44
C VAL A 642 -14.38 26.90 -47.84
N TYR A 643 -14.88 25.99 -48.67
CA TYR A 643 -15.22 24.61 -48.30
C TYR A 643 -14.15 23.65 -48.80
N VAL A 644 -13.70 22.72 -47.97
CA VAL A 644 -12.62 21.79 -48.34
C VAL A 644 -13.07 20.76 -49.38
N GLY A 645 -14.36 20.38 -49.44
CA GLY A 645 -14.84 19.31 -50.32
C GLY A 645 -14.10 17.99 -50.07
N ASP A 646 -13.57 17.41 -51.16
CA ASP A 646 -12.69 16.23 -51.14
C ASP A 646 -11.23 16.56 -50.87
N GLY A 647 -10.89 17.83 -50.62
CA GLY A 647 -9.56 18.27 -50.27
C GLY A 647 -9.01 17.48 -49.07
N ARG A 648 -7.75 17.06 -49.19
CA ARG A 648 -7.02 16.29 -48.18
C ARG A 648 -5.67 16.94 -47.92
N ARG A 649 -5.46 17.48 -46.72
CA ARG A 649 -4.18 18.08 -46.32
C ARG A 649 -3.22 17.00 -45.78
N PRO A 650 -1.95 16.96 -46.21
CA PRO A 650 -0.98 16.02 -45.66
C PRO A 650 -0.61 16.38 -44.21
N ILE A 651 -0.35 15.35 -43.41
CA ILE A 651 0.20 15.50 -42.06
C ILE A 651 1.73 15.55 -42.20
N LEU A 652 2.37 16.52 -41.56
CA LEU A 652 3.81 16.72 -41.64
C LEU A 652 4.51 16.22 -40.36
N GLY A 653 5.84 16.04 -40.44
CA GLY A 653 6.66 15.56 -39.33
C GLY A 653 6.32 14.13 -38.91
N SER A 654 6.53 13.81 -37.64
CA SER A 654 6.19 12.53 -37.02
C SER A 654 4.80 12.54 -36.36
N MET A 655 3.94 13.50 -36.72
CA MET A 655 2.60 13.63 -36.16
C MET A 655 1.64 12.54 -36.64
N SER A 656 1.89 11.93 -37.80
CA SER A 656 1.08 10.79 -38.28
C SER A 656 1.47 9.48 -37.57
N PRO A 657 0.49 8.67 -37.14
CA PRO A 657 0.75 7.33 -36.61
C PRO A 657 1.53 6.42 -37.58
N HIS A 658 1.31 6.59 -38.89
CA HIS A 658 1.99 5.80 -39.94
C HIS A 658 3.49 6.14 -39.99
N THR A 659 3.85 7.42 -39.92
CA THR A 659 5.25 7.88 -39.91
C THR A 659 5.98 7.44 -38.65
N GLN A 660 5.33 7.48 -37.47
CA GLN A 660 5.93 6.99 -36.22
C GLN A 660 6.24 5.49 -36.27
N LYS A 661 5.32 4.66 -36.79
CA LYS A 661 5.56 3.22 -36.96
C LYS A 661 6.72 2.92 -37.92
N GLN A 662 6.97 3.78 -38.91
CA GLN A 662 8.10 3.61 -39.85
C GLN A 662 9.45 4.00 -39.23
N GLN A 663 9.52 5.03 -38.37
CA GLN A 663 10.77 5.41 -37.68
C GLN A 663 11.21 4.37 -36.62
N ASN A 664 10.27 3.65 -36.00
CA ASN A 664 10.56 2.64 -34.98
C ASN A 664 11.03 1.28 -35.53
N LYS A 665 11.00 1.05 -36.86
CA LYS A 665 11.52 -0.20 -37.42
C LYS A 665 13.03 -0.08 -37.67
N GLY A 666 13.81 -0.92 -36.98
CA GLY A 666 15.28 -0.95 -37.09
C GLY A 666 15.81 -1.17 -38.51
N TRP A 667 17.10 -0.88 -38.69
CA TRP A 667 17.83 -0.82 -39.98
C TRP A 667 17.59 -1.99 -40.95
N LEU A 668 17.30 -3.19 -40.44
CA LEU A 668 17.00 -4.39 -41.24
C LEU A 668 15.72 -4.26 -42.08
N SER A 669 14.72 -3.50 -41.60
CA SER A 669 13.46 -3.27 -42.32
C SER A 669 13.58 -2.22 -43.44
N SER A 670 14.54 -1.30 -43.31
CA SER A 670 14.81 -0.28 -44.33
C SER A 670 15.38 -0.89 -45.61
N MET A 671 16.08 -2.03 -45.51
CA MET A 671 16.60 -2.75 -46.68
C MET A 671 15.51 -3.46 -47.48
N THR A 672 14.43 -3.94 -46.84
CA THR A 672 13.31 -4.60 -47.54
C THR A 672 12.50 -3.63 -48.39
N LYS A 673 12.41 -2.35 -48.00
CA LYS A 673 11.72 -1.29 -48.75
C LYS A 673 12.36 -1.00 -50.12
N TYR A 674 13.68 -1.13 -50.23
CA TYR A 674 14.40 -0.99 -51.50
C TYR A 674 14.13 -2.16 -52.46
N VAL A 675 13.64 -3.30 -51.96
CA VAL A 675 13.37 -4.50 -52.75
C VAL A 675 11.90 -4.62 -53.15
N THR A 676 10.95 -4.08 -52.38
CA THR A 676 9.51 -4.29 -52.60
C THR A 676 8.74 -3.09 -53.15
N GLY A 677 9.32 -1.89 -53.25
CA GLY A 677 8.73 -0.75 -53.97
C GLY A 677 7.37 -0.22 -53.45
N SER A 678 6.89 -0.67 -52.29
CA SER A 678 5.59 -0.29 -51.75
C SER A 678 5.70 0.98 -50.88
N ASN A 679 5.40 2.15 -51.46
CA ASN A 679 5.04 3.34 -50.69
C ASN A 679 3.56 3.23 -50.31
N GLU A 680 3.27 2.76 -49.09
CA GLU A 680 1.93 2.87 -48.51
C GLU A 680 1.62 4.36 -48.27
N GLU A 681 0.57 4.86 -48.90
CA GLU A 681 0.07 6.21 -48.64
C GLU A 681 -0.53 6.27 -47.23
N ASP A 682 -0.20 7.32 -46.48
CA ASP A 682 -0.77 7.53 -45.14
C ASP A 682 -2.29 7.69 -45.24
N PRO A 683 -3.09 6.83 -44.57
CA PRO A 683 -4.54 6.91 -44.63
C PRO A 683 -5.10 8.14 -43.89
N HIS A 684 -4.32 8.80 -43.03
CA HIS A 684 -4.74 10.00 -42.34
C HIS A 684 -4.47 11.25 -43.17
N ARG A 685 -5.47 12.11 -43.24
CA ARG A 685 -5.44 13.41 -43.92
C ARG A 685 -6.29 14.41 -43.15
N LEU A 686 -5.84 15.65 -43.14
CA LEU A 686 -6.51 16.73 -42.42
C LEU A 686 -7.49 17.48 -43.31
N THR A 687 -8.47 18.11 -42.67
CA THR A 687 -9.29 19.19 -43.25
C THR A 687 -8.59 20.54 -42.96
N PHE A 688 -9.34 21.60 -42.67
CA PHE A 688 -8.78 22.86 -42.17
C PHE A 688 -8.44 22.82 -40.67
N THR A 689 -8.40 21.64 -40.03
CA THR A 689 -7.77 21.44 -38.72
C THR A 689 -6.30 21.87 -38.76
N CYS A 690 -5.69 22.24 -37.62
CA CYS A 690 -4.32 22.77 -37.65
C CYS A 690 -3.27 21.68 -37.94
N VAL A 691 -3.25 20.62 -37.14
CA VAL A 691 -2.11 19.67 -37.07
C VAL A 691 -2.57 18.21 -36.95
N ALA A 692 -3.72 17.97 -36.32
CA ALA A 692 -4.27 16.64 -36.10
C ALA A 692 -5.79 16.62 -36.29
N ALA A 693 -6.33 15.42 -36.50
CA ALA A 693 -7.77 15.17 -36.66
C ALA A 693 -8.54 15.44 -35.36
N TYR A 694 -7.94 15.10 -34.22
CA TYR A 694 -8.54 15.28 -32.90
C TYR A 694 -7.63 16.04 -31.96
N LEU A 695 -8.24 16.87 -31.11
CA LEU A 695 -7.64 17.39 -29.89
C LEU A 695 -8.38 16.83 -28.68
N ILE A 696 -7.66 16.09 -27.85
CA ILE A 696 -8.16 15.51 -26.59
C ILE A 696 -7.64 16.34 -25.42
N THR A 697 -8.50 16.68 -24.47
CA THR A 697 -8.16 17.46 -23.27
C THR A 697 -8.86 16.90 -22.04
N THR A 698 -8.39 17.25 -20.85
CA THR A 698 -9.03 16.81 -19.60
C THR A 698 -9.66 17.94 -18.78
N GLU A 699 -10.76 17.66 -18.07
CA GLU A 699 -11.34 18.58 -17.09
C GLU A 699 -10.34 18.83 -15.96
N ALA A 700 -9.60 17.81 -15.53
CA ALA A 700 -8.52 17.92 -14.54
C ALA A 700 -7.48 19.00 -14.94
N SER A 701 -7.07 19.04 -16.21
CA SER A 701 -6.17 20.06 -16.73
C SER A 701 -6.79 21.46 -16.75
N VAL A 702 -8.06 21.62 -17.21
CA VAL A 702 -8.67 22.97 -17.21
C VAL A 702 -8.92 23.47 -15.79
N ASN A 703 -9.22 22.59 -14.85
CA ASN A 703 -9.38 22.93 -13.43
C ASN A 703 -8.07 23.46 -12.83
N ASP A 704 -6.92 22.87 -13.17
CA ASP A 704 -5.62 23.46 -12.81
C ASP A 704 -5.43 24.86 -13.41
N VAL A 705 -5.86 25.08 -14.66
CA VAL A 705 -5.81 26.42 -15.27
C VAL A 705 -6.72 27.40 -14.54
N SER A 706 -7.95 26.99 -14.18
CA SER A 706 -8.90 27.79 -13.39
C SER A 706 -8.31 28.16 -12.03
N ASN A 707 -7.61 27.24 -11.36
CA ASN A 707 -6.95 27.49 -10.08
C ASN A 707 -5.82 28.54 -10.15
N ARG A 708 -5.36 28.91 -11.36
CA ARG A 708 -4.38 29.98 -11.58
C ARG A 708 -5.04 31.36 -11.76
N LEU A 709 -6.37 31.42 -11.85
CA LEU A 709 -7.17 32.64 -11.96
C LEU A 709 -7.65 33.12 -10.58
N PRO A 710 -8.11 34.37 -10.45
CA PRO A 710 -8.69 34.88 -9.21
C PRO A 710 -9.90 34.06 -8.75
N PRO A 711 -10.18 34.00 -7.42
CA PRO A 711 -11.36 33.30 -6.91
C PRO A 711 -12.65 33.79 -7.57
N GLY A 712 -13.45 32.87 -8.11
CA GLY A 712 -14.71 33.16 -8.80
C GLY A 712 -14.61 33.28 -10.33
N GLU A 713 -13.40 33.22 -10.90
CA GLU A 713 -13.19 33.10 -12.36
C GLU A 713 -12.80 31.67 -12.72
N GLU A 714 -13.51 31.07 -13.70
CA GLU A 714 -13.20 29.75 -14.24
C GLU A 714 -12.72 29.85 -15.69
N MET A 715 -11.78 28.99 -16.07
CA MET A 715 -11.28 28.92 -17.43
C MET A 715 -12.27 28.19 -18.34
N ASP A 716 -12.68 28.82 -19.44
CA ASP A 716 -13.58 28.23 -20.42
C ASP A 716 -12.84 27.20 -21.30
N MET A 717 -13.20 25.93 -21.15
CA MET A 717 -12.67 24.81 -21.94
C MET A 717 -12.78 25.04 -23.47
N ARG A 718 -13.82 25.74 -23.93
CA ARG A 718 -14.05 26.00 -25.37
C ARG A 718 -12.95 26.86 -26.00
N LYS A 719 -12.22 27.64 -25.19
CA LYS A 719 -11.05 28.42 -25.65
C LYS A 719 -9.88 27.51 -26.01
N PHE A 720 -9.81 26.31 -25.42
CA PHE A 720 -8.81 25.30 -25.81
C PHE A 720 -9.14 24.59 -27.12
N ARG A 721 -10.38 24.72 -27.60
CA ARG A 721 -10.90 24.16 -28.85
C ARG A 721 -10.78 22.62 -29.00
N PRO A 722 -10.95 21.81 -27.93
CA PRO A 722 -10.84 20.36 -28.03
C PRO A 722 -11.99 19.76 -28.85
N ASN A 723 -11.80 18.55 -29.38
CA ASN A 723 -12.88 17.75 -29.93
C ASN A 723 -13.52 16.85 -28.87
N ILE A 724 -12.70 16.27 -28.00
CA ILE A 724 -13.13 15.34 -26.94
C ILE A 724 -12.55 15.83 -25.63
N VAL A 725 -13.41 16.00 -24.62
CA VAL A 725 -13.04 16.32 -23.25
C VAL A 725 -13.32 15.12 -22.37
N ILE A 726 -12.34 14.74 -21.56
CA ILE A 726 -12.42 13.63 -20.61
C ILE A 726 -12.31 14.22 -19.21
N ASP A 727 -12.86 13.61 -18.17
CA ASP A 727 -12.68 14.09 -16.79
C ASP A 727 -11.19 14.13 -16.37
N GLY A 728 -10.44 13.07 -16.63
CA GLY A 728 -9.01 12.92 -16.41
C GLY A 728 -8.65 12.50 -14.98
N GLU A 729 -7.57 11.71 -14.86
CA GLU A 729 -7.07 11.26 -13.55
C GLU A 729 -6.35 12.38 -12.78
N GLY A 730 -5.62 13.28 -13.45
CA GLY A 730 -4.96 14.40 -12.79
C GLY A 730 -4.54 15.48 -13.78
N PRO A 731 -4.18 16.69 -13.30
CA PRO A 731 -3.80 17.78 -14.19
C PRO A 731 -2.61 17.41 -15.09
N PHE A 732 -2.82 17.56 -16.39
CA PHE A 732 -1.86 17.32 -17.46
C PHE A 732 -1.34 15.89 -17.57
N ASP A 733 -2.05 14.93 -16.98
CA ASP A 733 -1.71 13.52 -17.11
C ASP A 733 -1.80 13.04 -18.58
N GLU A 734 -2.69 13.68 -19.37
CA GLU A 734 -2.84 13.38 -20.80
C GLU A 734 -1.57 13.65 -21.64
N ASP A 735 -0.60 14.40 -21.12
CA ASP A 735 0.72 14.61 -21.74
C ASP A 735 1.43 13.28 -22.04
N PHE A 736 1.16 12.26 -21.23
CA PHE A 736 1.82 10.96 -21.26
C PHE A 736 0.97 9.86 -21.88
N TRP A 737 -0.24 10.17 -22.34
CA TRP A 737 -1.06 9.17 -23.02
C TRP A 737 -0.51 8.94 -24.44
N GLY A 738 -0.27 7.67 -24.77
CA GLY A 738 0.18 7.20 -26.08
C GLY A 738 -0.98 6.63 -26.89
N GLU A 739 -1.91 5.93 -26.23
CA GLU A 739 -3.11 5.38 -26.83
C GLU A 739 -4.26 5.38 -25.80
N ILE A 740 -5.47 5.71 -26.26
CA ILE A 740 -6.69 5.57 -25.47
C ILE A 740 -7.75 4.79 -26.26
N GLU A 741 -8.61 4.10 -25.52
CA GLU A 741 -9.81 3.44 -26.02
C GLU A 741 -11.02 4.06 -25.33
N VAL A 742 -12.03 4.42 -26.12
CA VAL A 742 -13.28 5.02 -25.63
C VAL A 742 -14.42 4.01 -25.82
N GLY A 743 -15.18 3.73 -24.76
CA GLY A 743 -16.18 2.68 -24.71
C GLY A 743 -15.57 1.29 -24.93
N SER A 744 -16.16 0.52 -25.84
CA SER A 744 -15.70 -0.82 -26.24
C SER A 744 -15.16 -0.87 -27.68
N GLY A 745 -14.79 0.27 -28.26
CA GLY A 745 -14.51 0.39 -29.69
C GLY A 745 -13.40 1.37 -30.07
N PRO A 746 -13.70 2.67 -30.23
CA PRO A 746 -12.79 3.62 -30.86
C PRO A 746 -11.43 3.72 -30.19
N ARG A 747 -10.38 3.45 -30.97
CA ARG A 747 -8.99 3.58 -30.54
C ARG A 747 -8.33 4.82 -31.11
N PHE A 748 -7.80 5.66 -30.22
CA PHE A 748 -7.06 6.85 -30.60
C PHE A 748 -5.59 6.69 -30.27
N VAL A 749 -4.73 6.86 -31.27
CA VAL A 749 -3.29 6.99 -31.07
C VAL A 749 -2.95 8.48 -30.89
N LEU A 750 -2.24 8.78 -29.80
CA LEU A 750 -1.92 10.13 -29.37
C LEU A 750 -0.46 10.46 -29.66
N THR A 751 -0.24 11.16 -30.77
CA THR A 751 1.10 11.27 -31.38
C THR A 751 1.86 12.53 -30.99
N GLY A 752 1.21 13.56 -30.45
CA GLY A 752 1.86 14.82 -30.10
C GLY A 752 1.13 15.68 -29.08
N ASN A 753 1.86 16.67 -28.56
CA ASN A 753 1.37 17.65 -27.59
C ASN A 753 0.83 18.90 -28.28
N CYS A 754 -0.31 19.42 -27.81
CA CYS A 754 -0.84 20.68 -28.35
C CYS A 754 -0.16 21.89 -27.71
N GLY A 755 0.75 22.50 -28.46
CA GLY A 755 1.31 23.80 -28.15
C GLY A 755 0.23 24.89 -28.26
N ARG A 756 0.02 25.64 -27.18
CA ARG A 756 -1.02 26.68 -27.12
C ARG A 756 -0.51 28.01 -27.64
N CYS A 757 -1.40 28.73 -28.30
CA CYS A 757 -1.17 30.09 -28.81
C CYS A 757 -2.08 31.11 -28.11
N LEU A 758 -1.99 32.38 -28.52
CA LEU A 758 -2.76 33.49 -27.92
C LEU A 758 -4.29 33.33 -28.05
N SER A 759 -4.79 32.37 -28.82
CA SER A 759 -6.23 32.12 -28.95
C SER A 759 -6.93 31.89 -27.60
N ILE A 760 -6.24 31.30 -26.62
CA ILE A 760 -6.83 31.02 -25.31
C ILE A 760 -7.04 32.28 -24.46
N ASN A 761 -6.42 33.39 -24.84
CA ASN A 761 -6.58 34.69 -24.18
C ASN A 761 -7.69 35.54 -24.82
N VAL A 762 -8.34 35.07 -25.89
CA VAL A 762 -9.43 35.81 -26.53
C VAL A 762 -10.65 35.84 -25.62
N ASP A 763 -11.27 37.01 -25.51
CA ASP A 763 -12.55 37.17 -24.85
C ASP A 763 -13.68 36.95 -25.86
N TYR A 764 -14.50 35.94 -25.60
CA TYR A 764 -15.56 35.51 -26.50
C TYR A 764 -16.75 36.48 -26.47
N GLN A 765 -16.91 37.28 -25.41
CA GLN A 765 -18.00 38.26 -25.33
C GLN A 765 -17.69 39.52 -26.13
N THR A 766 -16.44 39.96 -26.10
CA THR A 766 -16.03 41.22 -26.73
C THR A 766 -15.42 41.04 -28.12
N GLY A 767 -15.02 39.83 -28.49
CA GLY A 767 -14.33 39.56 -29.76
C GLY A 767 -12.98 40.26 -29.86
N ARG A 768 -12.31 40.47 -28.72
CA ARG A 768 -11.03 41.18 -28.57
C ARG A 768 -10.05 40.35 -27.74
N PRO A 769 -8.74 40.69 -27.72
CA PRO A 769 -7.85 40.15 -26.70
C PRO A 769 -8.41 40.43 -25.31
N GLY A 770 -8.47 39.40 -24.46
CA GLY A 770 -8.99 39.54 -23.11
C GLY A 770 -8.16 40.50 -22.27
N THR A 771 -8.83 41.17 -21.33
CA THR A 771 -8.18 42.05 -20.35
C THR A 771 -8.06 41.34 -18.99
N GLY A 772 -7.25 41.85 -18.08
CA GLY A 772 -7.10 41.28 -16.73
C GLY A 772 -6.38 39.92 -16.68
N GLU A 773 -6.69 39.12 -15.67
CA GLU A 773 -6.01 37.83 -15.40
C GLU A 773 -6.43 36.73 -16.38
N SER A 774 -7.72 36.67 -16.77
CA SER A 774 -8.25 35.75 -17.78
C SER A 774 -7.73 36.04 -19.19
N GLY A 775 -7.36 37.29 -19.50
CA GLY A 775 -6.63 37.67 -20.71
C GLY A 775 -5.14 37.30 -20.72
N ASN A 776 -4.60 36.75 -19.61
CA ASN A 776 -3.18 36.43 -19.45
C ASN A 776 -2.91 34.93 -19.18
N VAL A 777 -3.88 34.06 -19.47
CA VAL A 777 -3.79 32.60 -19.23
C VAL A 777 -2.59 31.96 -19.93
N LEU A 778 -2.32 32.31 -21.19
CA LEU A 778 -1.15 31.81 -21.91
C LEU A 778 0.16 32.11 -21.16
N LYS A 779 0.30 33.34 -20.64
CA LYS A 779 1.49 33.76 -19.88
C LYS A 779 1.62 32.98 -18.56
N LYS A 780 0.49 32.66 -17.91
CA LYS A 780 0.47 31.82 -16.70
C LYS A 780 0.93 30.39 -17.01
N LEU A 781 0.48 29.81 -18.12
CA LEU A 781 0.92 28.46 -18.55
C LEU A 781 2.38 28.46 -19.00
N MET A 782 2.87 29.53 -19.62
CA MET A 782 4.28 29.64 -20.04
C MET A 782 5.28 29.50 -18.88
N LYS A 783 4.86 29.70 -17.63
CA LYS A 783 5.73 29.60 -16.45
C LYS A 783 6.30 28.19 -16.25
N ASP A 784 5.49 27.17 -16.50
CA ASP A 784 5.76 25.77 -16.15
C ASP A 784 5.33 24.74 -17.21
N ARG A 785 4.49 25.13 -18.18
CA ARG A 785 3.97 24.23 -19.23
C ARG A 785 4.75 24.26 -20.54
N ARG A 786 5.91 24.92 -20.60
CA ARG A 786 6.88 24.79 -21.71
C ARG A 786 7.67 23.49 -21.59
N VAL A 787 6.95 22.37 -21.70
CA VAL A 787 7.46 21.02 -21.40
C VAL A 787 7.86 20.24 -22.64
N ASP A 788 7.50 20.71 -23.83
CA ASP A 788 7.92 20.11 -25.10
C ASP A 788 9.25 20.73 -25.57
N VAL A 789 10.28 19.90 -25.71
CA VAL A 789 11.61 20.35 -26.14
C VAL A 789 11.66 20.76 -27.61
N GLY A 790 10.71 20.29 -28.43
CA GLY A 790 10.56 20.65 -29.84
C GLY A 790 9.81 21.97 -30.02
N ASN A 791 8.94 22.35 -29.08
CA ASN A 791 8.21 23.62 -29.07
C ASN A 791 8.45 24.41 -27.77
N LYS A 792 9.66 24.93 -27.61
CA LYS A 792 10.13 25.60 -26.38
C LYS A 792 9.44 26.93 -26.08
N TYR A 793 8.69 27.50 -27.02
CA TYR A 793 8.08 28.83 -26.88
C TYR A 793 6.56 28.79 -26.67
N SER A 794 5.94 27.61 -26.72
CA SER A 794 4.52 27.44 -26.44
C SER A 794 4.31 26.55 -25.22
N PRO A 795 3.35 26.87 -24.34
CA PRO A 795 2.97 25.96 -23.28
C PRO A 795 2.10 24.83 -23.86
N VAL A 796 2.18 23.63 -23.29
CA VAL A 796 1.39 22.47 -23.71
C VAL A 796 0.09 22.38 -22.93
N PHE A 797 -1.02 22.18 -23.65
CA PHE A 797 -2.32 21.80 -23.08
C PHE A 797 -3.10 20.96 -24.10
N GLY A 798 -3.42 19.73 -23.73
CA GLY A 798 -4.11 18.77 -24.59
C GLY A 798 -3.20 18.00 -25.53
N ARG A 799 -3.79 16.97 -26.14
CA ARG A 799 -3.10 15.91 -26.87
C ARG A 799 -3.70 15.74 -28.26
N TYR A 800 -2.82 15.68 -29.27
CA TYR A 800 -3.22 15.42 -30.65
C TYR A 800 -3.47 13.93 -30.85
N GLY A 801 -4.66 13.59 -31.37
CA GLY A 801 -5.13 12.22 -31.55
C GLY A 801 -5.52 11.90 -32.99
N PHE A 802 -5.44 10.62 -33.32
CA PHE A 802 -5.81 10.03 -34.61
C PHE A 802 -6.59 8.73 -34.37
N LEU A 803 -7.79 8.63 -34.96
CA LEU A 803 -8.64 7.44 -34.86
C LEU A 803 -8.11 6.31 -35.75
N MET A 804 -7.86 5.14 -35.18
CA MET A 804 -7.32 4.00 -35.94
C MET A 804 -8.38 3.29 -36.79
N ASP A 805 -9.61 3.28 -36.31
CA ASP A 805 -10.80 2.76 -37.00
C ASP A 805 -11.17 3.62 -38.21
N GLU A 806 -11.94 3.07 -39.16
CA GLU A 806 -12.41 3.85 -40.32
C GLU A 806 -13.48 4.85 -39.91
N GLU A 807 -14.45 4.37 -39.13
CA GLU A 807 -15.51 5.15 -38.53
C GLU A 807 -15.78 4.63 -37.12
N ALA A 808 -16.21 5.52 -36.23
CA ALA A 808 -16.64 5.16 -34.88
C ALA A 808 -17.70 6.15 -34.34
N ASP A 809 -18.43 5.74 -33.32
CA ASP A 809 -19.35 6.60 -32.57
C ASP A 809 -18.83 6.80 -31.15
N VAL A 810 -18.91 8.02 -30.63
CA VAL A 810 -18.58 8.34 -29.24
C VAL A 810 -19.69 9.19 -28.62
N HIS A 811 -20.04 8.89 -27.37
CA HIS A 811 -21.06 9.56 -26.59
C HIS A 811 -20.47 10.21 -25.34
N VAL A 812 -21.09 11.30 -24.90
CA VAL A 812 -20.83 11.85 -23.56
C VAL A 812 -21.26 10.81 -22.52
N GLY A 813 -20.36 10.52 -21.60
CA GLY A 813 -20.52 9.48 -20.58
C GLY A 813 -19.82 8.17 -20.90
N ASP A 814 -19.32 7.98 -22.13
CA ASP A 814 -18.55 6.80 -22.50
C ASP A 814 -17.27 6.70 -21.66
N GLU A 815 -16.98 5.48 -21.21
CA GLU A 815 -15.81 5.17 -20.39
C GLU A 815 -14.53 5.29 -21.23
N VAL A 816 -13.44 5.74 -20.64
CA VAL A 816 -12.15 5.92 -21.33
C VAL A 816 -11.08 5.15 -20.58
N THR A 817 -10.35 4.32 -21.32
CA THR A 817 -9.21 3.57 -20.80
C THR A 817 -7.95 4.01 -21.53
N VAL A 818 -6.90 4.33 -20.77
CA VAL A 818 -5.57 4.58 -21.35
C VAL A 818 -4.89 3.23 -21.59
N THR A 819 -4.79 2.82 -22.86
CA THR A 819 -4.23 1.52 -23.27
C THR A 819 -2.71 1.57 -23.40
N GLU A 820 -2.13 2.74 -23.64
CA GLU A 820 -0.68 2.95 -23.67
C GLU A 820 -0.30 4.27 -22.98
N ARG A 821 0.67 4.20 -22.06
CA ARG A 821 1.33 5.37 -21.44
C ARG A 821 2.79 5.46 -21.89
N LEU A 822 3.25 6.68 -22.12
CA LEU A 822 4.60 7.02 -22.56
C LEU A 822 5.48 7.38 -21.36
N GLU A 823 6.74 6.96 -21.38
CA GLU A 823 7.74 7.33 -20.36
C GLU A 823 8.18 8.80 -20.49
N GLU A 824 8.19 9.32 -21.72
CA GLU A 824 8.59 10.68 -22.06
C GLU A 824 7.54 11.37 -22.93
N ARG A 825 7.49 12.70 -22.86
CA ARG A 825 6.62 13.50 -23.74
C ARG A 825 7.09 13.37 -25.19
N ARG A 826 6.13 13.30 -26.11
CA ARG A 826 6.41 13.44 -27.55
C ARG A 826 7.05 14.80 -27.82
N VAL A 827 7.97 14.80 -28.78
CA VAL A 827 8.72 15.98 -29.20
C VAL A 827 8.09 16.54 -30.46
N TRP A 828 7.73 17.82 -30.43
CA TRP A 828 7.23 18.53 -31.60
C TRP A 828 8.25 18.61 -32.73
N ASP A 829 7.86 18.23 -33.95
CA ASP A 829 8.73 18.26 -35.14
C ASP A 829 8.02 18.74 -36.43
N TRP A 830 6.87 19.43 -36.29
CA TRP A 830 6.18 19.99 -37.45
C TRP A 830 7.03 21.08 -38.13
N PRO A 831 7.32 20.98 -39.43
CA PRO A 831 8.22 21.90 -40.12
C PRO A 831 7.59 23.29 -40.32
N GLY A 832 8.30 24.33 -39.86
CA GLY A 832 7.95 25.73 -40.09
C GLY A 832 6.74 26.24 -39.32
N ALA A 833 6.35 25.55 -38.23
CA ALA A 833 5.32 25.99 -37.28
C ALA A 833 5.90 26.69 -36.05
#